data_AF-A0A4R4DPQ6-F1
#
_entry.id   AF-A0A4R4DPQ6-F1
#
_cell.length_a   1.000
_cell.length_b   1.000
_cell.length_c   1.000
_cell.angle_alpha   90.00
_cell.angle_beta   90.00
_cell.angle_gamma   90.00
#
_symmetry.space_group_name_H-M   'P 1'
#
loop_
_entity.id
_entity.type
_entity.pdbx_description
1 polymer ?
#
loop_
_entity_poly.entity_id
_entity_poly.type
_entity_poly.pdbx_seq_one_letter_code
_entity_poly.pdbx_strand_id
1 'polypeptide(L)'
;MYAAAVEGALRRRMRLNPRLGLAGKAIEALAQAMAATGVTELPYAEADSLVEAIHASGGEADRSLTFQLENEGIVAVDPVRGASGGTEKHLRFTFERFADHVVARGILNRSVVGDDVLDGSRRATELAALLKAAGWGNSRPGVLEALAVQIPERYGVELLDLHGVDSHDYAVQDAFLLSLRARAGTAFRKRTLELTESIGGKPRFWETLLTVASEPDNPFNARHLDDLLRVMGMPERDAHWSACLPDLSEAADTLTDWALRAGWRPLEAVRAELAATALAWLLTSSHRRVRDRATKALVALLAMRADLAKALLARFLTVDDPYVSERVMCAAYGAAMQGRWAQADLGNVGRLAFDTVLAPTSPLLPNILIRDHAFGLVRYADYHAALPTDLKLTDAQPPYTSAWPIDSVPDAVIEGYTRTYPTGHVAQDEIVQSCVSNGDFARYVLDRAVRQFSPVLRGTTPLPTADDLRAQWLQRFQGTATPEMQAALTQFEADLASISAPRSAEGQSADKQARARFASAVGDSVYESWRETCENWRARGMYQHFARSGTAGFNLAWARRWVAMRAHQLGWSEALHGDFDGRLRQDRRDHRVERIGKKSQWIALYELKARMADNLALTQTDGDGDEPEALRNLDPSLLLEQTEELHWSQLDRSTFWTPAPDLSPTTLRGALAWLDSDRDFLDGPDTIAVTEPDSGRPMLVLSGFARWEAPCDRGRRDMWRRLNSVVVKREDCAAAVAWLSGRPLLDEHDLPSARSQGLHGHLGEHAWVLPPDLNDDWIEDWSSYWDEGLKRWKGSDVRARGTTGEYLAEASGFDHSISNTVSARLPAPWLMAAMKLRLMDGRSFAYANPEGVVQVYDPTAQLRGHSAALVGRAAFEAVLEAEGLACIWAVGGEKNIYAKRGIEGFGGRVTYTRLHVLADGVLTTHDRFRELHRPSFRQLRDLVRG
;
A
#
# COMPACT_ATOMS: atom_id res chain seq x y z
N MET A 1 -5.43 -1.78 -34.60
CA MET A 1 -4.28 -2.69 -34.35
C MET A 1 -4.57 -4.12 -34.83
N TYR A 2 -5.58 -4.81 -34.28
CA TYR A 2 -5.91 -6.21 -34.59
C TYR A 2 -6.11 -6.51 -36.09
N ALA A 3 -6.92 -5.72 -36.81
CA ALA A 3 -7.15 -5.92 -38.25
C ALA A 3 -5.87 -5.90 -39.11
N ALA A 4 -4.89 -5.05 -38.78
CA ALA A 4 -3.61 -4.98 -39.49
C ALA A 4 -2.70 -6.19 -39.20
N ALA A 5 -2.79 -6.76 -37.99
CA ALA A 5 -2.09 -8.00 -37.65
C ALA A 5 -2.66 -9.20 -38.42
N VAL A 6 -4.00 -9.28 -38.52
CA VAL A 6 -4.69 -10.31 -39.30
C VAL A 6 -4.47 -10.13 -40.80
N GLU A 7 -4.51 -8.91 -41.35
CA GLU A 7 -4.10 -8.67 -42.74
C GLU A 7 -2.65 -9.13 -42.99
N GLY A 8 -1.76 -8.92 -42.02
CA GLY A 8 -0.39 -9.44 -42.06
C GLY A 8 -0.28 -10.97 -41.97
N ALA A 9 -1.25 -11.66 -41.36
CA ALA A 9 -1.32 -13.13 -41.28
C ALA A 9 -1.91 -13.72 -42.57
N LEU A 10 -3.08 -13.25 -43.01
CA LEU A 10 -3.72 -13.58 -44.28
C LEU A 10 -2.78 -13.40 -45.47
N ARG A 11 -2.08 -12.26 -45.54
CA ARG A 11 -1.07 -11.98 -46.57
C ARG A 11 0.00 -13.07 -46.66
N ARG A 12 0.48 -13.58 -45.51
CA ARG A 12 1.51 -14.63 -45.47
C ARG A 12 0.94 -15.99 -45.86
N ARG A 13 -0.26 -16.33 -45.36
CA ARG A 13 -0.95 -17.59 -45.60
C ARG A 13 -1.34 -17.76 -47.06
N MET A 14 -2.04 -16.77 -47.62
CA MET A 14 -2.60 -16.76 -48.97
C MET A 14 -1.63 -16.17 -50.03
N ARG A 15 -0.42 -15.77 -49.63
CA ARG A 15 0.64 -15.18 -50.49
C ARG A 15 0.20 -13.93 -51.29
N LEU A 16 -0.69 -13.12 -50.71
CA LEU A 16 -1.28 -11.95 -51.37
C LEU A 16 -0.28 -10.80 -51.52
N ASN A 17 -0.43 -9.99 -52.58
CA ASN A 17 0.40 -8.81 -52.82
C ASN A 17 0.06 -7.69 -51.80
N PRO A 18 0.99 -7.25 -50.93
CA PRO A 18 0.73 -6.21 -49.93
C PRO A 18 0.27 -4.87 -50.51
N ARG A 19 0.64 -4.55 -51.76
CA ARG A 19 0.25 -3.27 -52.39
C ARG A 19 -1.23 -3.21 -52.80
N LEU A 20 -1.94 -4.34 -52.79
CA LEU A 20 -3.34 -4.40 -53.24
C LEU A 20 -4.37 -4.24 -52.10
N GLY A 21 -3.97 -4.46 -50.84
CA GLY A 21 -4.83 -4.28 -49.65
C GLY A 21 -6.11 -5.12 -49.66
N LEU A 22 -6.06 -6.35 -50.21
CA LEU A 22 -7.27 -7.13 -50.52
C LEU A 22 -8.08 -7.53 -49.28
N ALA A 23 -7.42 -7.88 -48.18
CA ALA A 23 -8.10 -8.21 -46.93
C ALA A 23 -8.75 -6.96 -46.30
N GLY A 24 -8.04 -5.82 -46.28
CA GLY A 24 -8.63 -4.54 -45.86
C GLY A 24 -9.86 -4.16 -46.68
N LYS A 25 -9.80 -4.29 -48.00
CA LYS A 25 -10.94 -4.05 -48.91
C LYS A 25 -12.12 -5.00 -48.68
N ALA A 26 -11.86 -6.28 -48.42
CA ALA A 26 -12.92 -7.25 -48.12
C ALA A 26 -13.66 -6.90 -46.81
N ILE A 27 -12.90 -6.58 -45.75
CA ILE A 27 -13.46 -6.09 -44.48
C ILE A 27 -14.25 -4.79 -44.70
N GLU A 28 -13.71 -3.87 -45.50
CA GLU A 28 -14.37 -2.60 -45.81
C GLU A 28 -15.66 -2.79 -46.63
N ALA A 29 -15.69 -3.68 -47.62
CA ALA A 29 -16.88 -3.94 -48.42
C ALA A 29 -18.00 -4.61 -47.62
N LEU A 30 -17.66 -5.60 -46.77
CA LEU A 30 -18.61 -6.20 -45.81
C LEU A 30 -19.15 -5.13 -44.85
N ALA A 31 -18.27 -4.27 -44.33
CA ALA A 31 -18.68 -3.15 -43.48
C ALA A 31 -19.55 -2.13 -44.23
N GLN A 32 -19.26 -1.82 -45.49
CA GLN A 32 -20.09 -0.91 -46.30
C GLN A 32 -21.48 -1.50 -46.58
N ALA A 33 -21.58 -2.80 -46.84
CA ALA A 33 -22.85 -3.49 -47.04
C ALA A 33 -23.70 -3.53 -45.75
N MET A 34 -23.12 -3.94 -44.62
CA MET A 34 -23.76 -3.88 -43.28
C MET A 34 -24.19 -2.46 -42.91
N ALA A 35 -23.32 -1.48 -43.16
CA ALA A 35 -23.64 -0.07 -42.96
C ALA A 35 -24.82 0.35 -43.84
N ALA A 36 -24.84 -0.01 -45.13
CA ALA A 36 -25.87 0.35 -46.11
C ALA A 36 -27.27 -0.18 -45.76
N THR A 37 -27.36 -1.38 -45.19
CA THR A 37 -28.61 -2.06 -44.83
C THR A 37 -29.04 -1.87 -43.37
N GLY A 38 -28.15 -1.34 -42.52
CA GLY A 38 -28.44 -1.11 -41.09
C GLY A 38 -28.41 -2.40 -40.24
N VAL A 39 -27.88 -3.51 -40.77
CA VAL A 39 -27.77 -4.79 -40.06
C VAL A 39 -26.33 -5.17 -39.74
N THR A 40 -26.13 -5.82 -38.59
CA THR A 40 -24.81 -6.28 -38.08
C THR A 40 -24.38 -7.62 -38.67
N GLU A 41 -25.23 -8.23 -39.50
CA GLU A 41 -25.04 -9.52 -40.16
C GLU A 41 -25.61 -9.48 -41.58
N LEU A 42 -25.04 -10.26 -42.50
CA LEU A 42 -25.48 -10.38 -43.89
C LEU A 42 -25.72 -11.86 -44.23
N PRO A 43 -26.66 -12.20 -45.14
CA PRO A 43 -26.76 -13.56 -45.68
C PRO A 43 -25.39 -14.00 -46.24
N TYR A 44 -24.94 -15.21 -45.91
CA TYR A 44 -23.59 -15.68 -46.25
C TYR A 44 -23.31 -15.62 -47.75
N ALA A 45 -24.29 -15.96 -48.60
CA ALA A 45 -24.16 -15.92 -50.05
C ALA A 45 -23.95 -14.49 -50.60
N GLU A 46 -24.56 -13.47 -49.96
CA GLU A 46 -24.38 -12.06 -50.32
C GLU A 46 -22.99 -11.58 -49.85
N ALA A 47 -22.63 -11.88 -48.60
CA ALA A 47 -21.33 -11.54 -48.03
C ALA A 47 -20.15 -12.16 -48.82
N ASP A 48 -20.25 -13.44 -49.18
CA ASP A 48 -19.24 -14.14 -49.98
C ASP A 48 -19.16 -13.56 -51.40
N SER A 49 -20.30 -13.24 -52.04
CA SER A 49 -20.32 -12.61 -53.36
C SER A 49 -19.61 -11.24 -53.38
N LEU A 50 -19.76 -10.43 -52.32
CA LEU A 50 -19.06 -9.15 -52.17
C LEU A 50 -17.54 -9.32 -52.05
N VAL A 51 -17.09 -10.39 -51.39
CA VAL A 51 -15.67 -10.68 -51.16
C VAL A 51 -15.03 -11.35 -52.38
N GLU A 52 -15.71 -12.26 -53.05
CA GLU A 52 -15.28 -12.89 -54.32
C GLU A 52 -15.11 -11.85 -55.45
N ALA A 53 -15.92 -10.78 -55.44
CA ALA A 53 -15.75 -9.64 -56.37
C ALA A 53 -14.42 -8.88 -56.17
N ILE A 54 -13.80 -8.99 -54.99
CA ILE A 54 -12.50 -8.38 -54.65
C ILE A 54 -11.34 -9.35 -54.90
N HIS A 55 -11.54 -10.63 -54.58
CA HIS A 55 -10.59 -11.70 -54.87
C HIS A 55 -11.30 -13.02 -55.15
N ALA A 56 -11.43 -13.38 -56.42
CA ALA A 56 -12.05 -14.64 -56.83
C ALA A 56 -11.21 -15.85 -56.38
N SER A 57 -11.78 -16.68 -55.50
CA SER A 57 -11.20 -17.93 -55.05
C SER A 57 -11.42 -19.07 -56.04
N GLY A 58 -12.53 -19.02 -56.78
CA GLY A 58 -13.01 -20.15 -57.59
C GLY A 58 -13.64 -21.28 -56.76
N GLY A 59 -14.00 -21.02 -55.51
CA GLY A 59 -14.54 -22.03 -54.57
C GLY A 59 -13.46 -22.77 -53.76
N GLU A 60 -12.19 -22.41 -53.91
CA GLU A 60 -11.08 -22.99 -53.13
C GLU A 60 -10.95 -22.29 -51.76
N ALA A 61 -11.14 -23.03 -50.66
CA ALA A 61 -11.10 -22.49 -49.29
C ALA A 61 -9.74 -21.82 -48.92
N ASP A 62 -8.63 -22.30 -49.47
CA ASP A 62 -7.30 -21.69 -49.27
C ASP A 62 -7.14 -20.34 -50.00
N ARG A 63 -8.08 -20.00 -50.90
CA ARG A 63 -8.11 -18.75 -51.67
C ARG A 63 -9.32 -17.87 -51.36
N SER A 64 -10.37 -18.40 -50.75
CA SER A 64 -11.52 -17.60 -50.29
C SER A 64 -11.10 -16.67 -49.16
N LEU A 65 -11.16 -15.37 -49.40
CA LEU A 65 -10.96 -14.37 -48.36
C LEU A 65 -12.04 -14.49 -47.28
N THR A 66 -13.27 -14.85 -47.64
CA THR A 66 -14.38 -15.07 -46.70
C THR A 66 -14.04 -16.16 -45.68
N PHE A 67 -13.65 -17.34 -46.16
CA PHE A 67 -13.25 -18.47 -45.32
C PHE A 67 -12.00 -18.18 -44.48
N GLN A 68 -11.02 -17.47 -45.04
CA GLN A 68 -9.80 -17.16 -44.29
C GLN A 68 -10.01 -16.03 -43.26
N LEU A 69 -10.91 -15.08 -43.50
CA LEU A 69 -11.36 -14.09 -42.50
C LEU A 69 -12.12 -14.77 -41.35
N GLU A 70 -12.90 -15.81 -41.63
CA GLU A 70 -13.56 -16.65 -40.61
C GLU A 70 -12.52 -17.42 -39.78
N ASN A 71 -11.55 -18.06 -40.45
CA ASN A 71 -10.49 -18.85 -39.81
C ASN A 71 -9.46 -18.00 -39.02
N GLU A 72 -9.35 -16.69 -39.28
CA GLU A 72 -8.57 -15.74 -38.44
C GLU A 72 -9.45 -15.06 -37.36
N GLY A 73 -10.75 -15.39 -37.29
CA GLY A 73 -11.69 -14.88 -36.28
C GLY A 73 -12.16 -13.44 -36.50
N ILE A 74 -12.02 -12.87 -37.70
CA ILE A 74 -12.56 -11.52 -38.01
C ILE A 74 -14.08 -11.55 -38.19
N VAL A 75 -14.57 -12.61 -38.84
CA VAL A 75 -16.00 -12.85 -39.07
C VAL A 75 -16.40 -14.20 -38.49
N ALA A 76 -17.69 -14.36 -38.20
CA ALA A 76 -18.30 -15.62 -37.79
C ALA A 76 -19.50 -15.92 -38.68
N VAL A 77 -19.73 -17.20 -38.98
CA VAL A 77 -20.86 -17.65 -39.80
C VAL A 77 -21.83 -18.45 -38.94
N ASP A 78 -22.93 -17.83 -38.54
CA ASP A 78 -23.92 -18.38 -37.62
C ASP A 78 -25.19 -18.88 -38.37
N PRO A 79 -25.81 -19.99 -37.91
CA PRO A 79 -27.08 -20.49 -38.45
C PRO A 79 -28.28 -19.72 -37.86
N VAL A 80 -28.92 -18.90 -38.68
CA VAL A 80 -30.12 -18.13 -38.33
C VAL A 80 -31.38 -18.88 -38.78
N ARG A 81 -32.43 -18.90 -37.95
CA ARG A 81 -33.74 -19.46 -38.32
C ARG A 81 -34.56 -18.42 -39.08
N GLY A 82 -34.82 -18.67 -40.36
CA GLY A 82 -35.72 -17.86 -41.16
C GLY A 82 -37.18 -18.01 -40.72
N ALA A 83 -38.01 -17.02 -41.02
CA ALA A 83 -39.43 -16.97 -40.64
C ALA A 83 -40.28 -18.15 -41.17
N SER A 84 -39.78 -18.88 -42.17
CA SER A 84 -40.39 -20.09 -42.76
C SER A 84 -39.94 -21.41 -42.11
N GLY A 85 -39.09 -21.37 -41.08
CA GLY A 85 -38.56 -22.54 -40.37
C GLY A 85 -37.30 -23.16 -41.00
N GLY A 86 -36.82 -22.65 -42.13
CA GLY A 86 -35.51 -22.98 -42.69
C GLY A 86 -34.36 -22.41 -41.87
N THR A 87 -33.17 -23.01 -41.98
CA THR A 87 -31.93 -22.46 -41.39
C THR A 87 -31.06 -21.89 -42.50
N GLU A 88 -30.78 -20.59 -42.43
CA GLU A 88 -29.92 -19.85 -43.35
C GLU A 88 -28.62 -19.47 -42.63
N LYS A 89 -27.51 -19.36 -43.37
CA LYS A 89 -26.22 -18.95 -42.80
C LYS A 89 -26.07 -17.44 -42.93
N HIS A 90 -25.76 -16.76 -41.83
CA HIS A 90 -25.44 -15.33 -41.83
C HIS A 90 -23.98 -15.13 -41.41
N LEU A 91 -23.32 -14.17 -42.06
CA LEU A 91 -21.98 -13.73 -41.73
C LEU A 91 -22.05 -12.41 -40.96
N ARG A 92 -21.40 -12.34 -39.80
CA ARG A 92 -21.23 -11.12 -38.99
C ARG A 92 -19.77 -10.91 -38.61
N PHE A 93 -19.40 -9.73 -38.14
CA PHE A 93 -18.11 -9.55 -37.47
C PHE A 93 -18.12 -10.25 -36.10
N THR A 94 -16.98 -10.85 -35.73
CA THR A 94 -16.82 -11.53 -34.44
C THR A 94 -16.83 -10.56 -33.26
N PHE A 95 -16.34 -9.34 -33.48
CA PHE A 95 -16.32 -8.27 -32.48
C PHE A 95 -17.50 -7.32 -32.68
N GLU A 96 -18.54 -7.50 -31.87
CA GLU A 96 -19.85 -6.82 -32.00
C GLU A 96 -19.74 -5.29 -32.08
N ARG A 97 -18.98 -4.66 -31.17
CA ARG A 97 -18.75 -3.20 -31.16
C ARG A 97 -18.20 -2.66 -32.49
N PHE A 98 -17.44 -3.45 -33.27
CA PHE A 98 -17.01 -3.02 -34.60
C PHE A 98 -18.17 -2.98 -35.60
N ALA A 99 -19.04 -4.00 -35.60
CA ALA A 99 -20.25 -4.00 -36.41
C ALA A 99 -21.19 -2.85 -36.02
N ASP A 100 -21.34 -2.58 -34.72
CA ASP A 100 -22.18 -1.49 -34.22
C ASP A 100 -21.69 -0.11 -34.69
N HIS A 101 -20.39 0.17 -34.59
CA HIS A 101 -19.80 1.40 -35.10
C HIS A 101 -19.95 1.55 -36.62
N VAL A 102 -19.86 0.44 -37.36
CA VAL A 102 -20.09 0.40 -38.81
C VAL A 102 -21.56 0.72 -39.14
N VAL A 103 -22.52 0.11 -38.44
CA VAL A 103 -23.96 0.33 -38.63
C VAL A 103 -24.36 1.75 -38.26
N ALA A 104 -23.93 2.25 -37.09
CA ALA A 104 -24.15 3.63 -36.64
C ALA A 104 -23.63 4.65 -37.68
N ARG A 105 -22.42 4.42 -38.23
CA ARG A 105 -21.85 5.26 -39.30
C ARG A 105 -22.72 5.26 -40.56
N GLY A 106 -23.27 4.11 -40.93
CA GLY A 106 -24.19 3.96 -42.07
C GLY A 106 -25.48 4.75 -41.90
N ILE A 107 -26.13 4.60 -40.73
CA ILE A 107 -27.36 5.32 -40.36
C ILE A 107 -27.13 6.84 -40.43
N LEU A 108 -26.03 7.33 -39.85
CA LEU A 108 -25.66 8.75 -39.89
C LEU A 108 -25.43 9.24 -41.32
N ASN A 109 -24.69 8.49 -42.14
CA ASN A 109 -24.39 8.88 -43.52
C ASN A 109 -25.64 8.93 -44.44
N ARG A 110 -26.70 8.18 -44.12
CA ARG A 110 -27.99 8.27 -44.84
C ARG A 110 -28.94 9.32 -44.28
N SER A 111 -28.86 9.60 -42.98
CA SER A 111 -29.84 10.43 -42.27
C SER A 111 -29.44 11.89 -42.10
N VAL A 112 -28.12 12.19 -42.13
CA VAL A 112 -27.59 13.55 -41.94
C VAL A 112 -27.18 14.14 -43.27
N VAL A 113 -27.69 15.33 -43.59
CA VAL A 113 -27.40 16.05 -44.84
C VAL A 113 -26.83 17.43 -44.50
N GLY A 114 -25.69 17.78 -45.09
CA GLY A 114 -25.02 19.08 -44.83
C GLY A 114 -24.54 19.24 -43.38
N ASP A 115 -24.18 18.13 -42.72
CA ASP A 115 -23.73 18.05 -41.33
C ASP A 115 -24.72 18.52 -40.25
N ASP A 116 -25.99 18.78 -40.60
CA ASP A 116 -27.07 19.08 -39.65
C ASP A 116 -27.73 17.79 -39.10
N VAL A 117 -27.17 17.25 -38.02
CA VAL A 117 -27.72 16.07 -37.33
C VAL A 117 -29.05 16.36 -36.61
N LEU A 118 -29.33 17.63 -36.27
CA LEU A 118 -30.58 18.02 -35.61
C LEU A 118 -31.75 17.96 -36.59
N ASP A 119 -31.60 18.50 -37.81
CA ASP A 119 -32.55 18.31 -38.91
C ASP A 119 -32.68 16.82 -39.30
N GLY A 120 -31.55 16.10 -39.36
CA GLY A 120 -31.52 14.65 -39.61
C GLY A 120 -32.35 13.84 -38.59
N SER A 121 -32.35 14.22 -37.31
CA SER A 121 -33.20 13.61 -36.26
C SER A 121 -34.67 14.04 -36.28
N ARG A 122 -35.01 15.18 -36.90
CA ARG A 122 -36.39 15.66 -37.03
C ARG A 122 -37.16 14.98 -38.16
N ARG A 123 -36.54 14.91 -39.35
CA ARG A 123 -37.14 14.38 -40.58
C ARG A 123 -37.48 12.89 -40.44
N ALA A 124 -38.29 12.33 -41.34
CA ALA A 124 -38.62 10.90 -41.35
C ALA A 124 -37.45 10.06 -41.91
N THR A 125 -36.30 10.12 -41.25
CA THR A 125 -35.07 9.40 -41.59
C THR A 125 -34.97 8.08 -40.82
N GLU A 126 -34.00 7.25 -41.19
CA GLU A 126 -33.66 6.02 -40.45
C GLU A 126 -33.17 6.33 -39.03
N LEU A 127 -32.36 7.38 -38.86
CA LEU A 127 -31.98 7.89 -37.54
C LEU A 127 -33.21 8.26 -36.72
N ALA A 128 -34.11 9.09 -37.26
CA ALA A 128 -35.31 9.51 -36.53
C ALA A 128 -36.27 8.36 -36.24
N ALA A 129 -36.32 7.33 -37.09
CA ALA A 129 -37.09 6.11 -36.83
C ALA A 129 -36.49 5.30 -35.67
N LEU A 130 -35.16 5.12 -35.65
CA LEU A 130 -34.43 4.47 -34.57
C LEU A 130 -34.58 5.24 -33.24
N LEU A 131 -34.54 6.57 -33.27
CA LEU A 131 -34.70 7.39 -32.06
C LEU A 131 -36.15 7.45 -31.53
N LYS A 132 -37.16 7.17 -32.36
CA LYS A 132 -38.60 7.22 -31.99
C LYS A 132 -39.23 5.84 -31.72
N ALA A 133 -38.48 4.75 -31.87
CA ALA A 133 -39.00 3.40 -31.74
C ALA A 133 -39.36 3.07 -30.28
N ALA A 134 -40.64 3.27 -29.92
CA ALA A 134 -41.15 2.99 -28.58
C ALA A 134 -41.04 1.49 -28.24
N GLY A 135 -40.02 1.13 -27.45
CA GLY A 135 -39.71 -0.24 -27.07
C GLY A 135 -38.25 -0.62 -27.31
N TRP A 136 -37.34 0.08 -26.62
CA TRP A 136 -35.87 -0.08 -26.76
C TRP A 136 -35.32 -1.48 -26.49
N GLY A 137 -36.13 -2.40 -25.95
CA GLY A 137 -35.79 -3.84 -25.88
C GLY A 137 -35.57 -4.53 -27.23
N ASN A 138 -35.93 -3.88 -28.35
CA ASN A 138 -35.62 -4.32 -29.72
C ASN A 138 -34.52 -3.47 -30.41
N SER A 139 -33.98 -2.45 -29.75
CA SER A 139 -32.90 -1.61 -30.29
C SER A 139 -31.55 -2.20 -29.90
N ARG A 140 -30.61 -2.36 -30.86
CA ARG A 140 -29.25 -2.86 -30.57
C ARG A 140 -28.51 -1.88 -29.64
N PRO A 141 -28.20 -2.22 -28.37
CA PRO A 141 -27.62 -1.26 -27.43
C PRO A 141 -26.24 -0.76 -27.87
N GLY A 142 -25.42 -1.64 -28.48
CA GLY A 142 -24.11 -1.27 -29.02
C GLY A 142 -24.18 -0.24 -30.16
N VAL A 143 -25.21 -0.28 -31.03
CA VAL A 143 -25.43 0.76 -32.05
C VAL A 143 -25.74 2.11 -31.39
N LEU A 144 -26.46 2.11 -30.26
CA LEU A 144 -26.77 3.33 -29.52
C LEU A 144 -25.52 3.91 -28.82
N GLU A 145 -24.68 3.06 -28.22
CA GLU A 145 -23.35 3.45 -27.71
C GLU A 145 -22.49 4.05 -28.85
N ALA A 146 -22.46 3.39 -30.01
CA ALA A 146 -21.68 3.83 -31.15
C ALA A 146 -22.20 5.14 -31.78
N LEU A 147 -23.52 5.40 -31.72
CA LEU A 147 -24.11 6.69 -32.08
C LEU A 147 -23.72 7.76 -31.04
N ALA A 148 -23.76 7.44 -29.74
CA ALA A 148 -23.32 8.34 -28.67
C ALA A 148 -21.82 8.70 -28.74
N VAL A 149 -20.98 7.85 -29.34
CA VAL A 149 -19.60 8.20 -29.70
C VAL A 149 -19.55 9.09 -30.95
N GLN A 150 -20.17 8.66 -32.06
CA GLN A 150 -19.96 9.29 -33.37
C GLN A 150 -20.68 10.63 -33.56
N ILE A 151 -21.81 10.87 -32.89
CA ILE A 151 -22.56 12.13 -33.04
C ILE A 151 -21.77 13.32 -32.45
N PRO A 152 -21.22 13.25 -31.21
CA PRO A 152 -20.31 14.27 -30.68
C PRO A 152 -19.04 14.46 -31.51
N GLU A 153 -18.40 13.36 -31.95
CA GLU A 153 -17.16 13.42 -32.73
C GLU A 153 -17.32 14.10 -34.10
N ARG A 154 -18.43 13.84 -34.80
CA ARG A 154 -18.66 14.34 -36.15
C ARG A 154 -19.35 15.70 -36.20
N TYR A 155 -20.29 15.94 -35.29
CA TYR A 155 -21.21 17.08 -35.38
C TYR A 155 -21.15 18.02 -34.16
N GLY A 156 -20.44 17.63 -33.08
CA GLY A 156 -20.33 18.46 -31.87
C GLY A 156 -21.63 18.59 -31.06
N VAL A 157 -22.59 17.70 -31.30
CA VAL A 157 -23.91 17.63 -30.62
C VAL A 157 -23.95 16.36 -29.77
N GLU A 158 -24.66 16.37 -28.65
CA GLU A 158 -24.81 15.18 -27.79
C GLU A 158 -26.06 14.38 -28.17
N LEU A 159 -26.03 13.05 -27.98
CA LEU A 159 -27.15 12.17 -28.33
C LEU A 159 -28.47 12.58 -27.65
N LEU A 160 -28.41 13.03 -26.40
CA LEU A 160 -29.59 13.46 -25.62
C LEU A 160 -30.20 14.79 -26.09
N ASP A 161 -29.49 15.55 -26.93
CA ASP A 161 -29.98 16.82 -27.49
C ASP A 161 -30.65 16.62 -28.87
N LEU A 162 -30.74 15.38 -29.39
CA LEU A 162 -31.41 15.07 -30.66
C LEU A 162 -32.94 15.04 -30.54
N HIS A 163 -33.63 15.31 -31.64
CA HIS A 163 -35.09 15.35 -31.65
C HIS A 163 -35.71 13.95 -31.63
N GLY A 164 -36.70 13.78 -30.76
CA GLY A 164 -37.40 12.51 -30.57
C GLY A 164 -36.76 11.59 -29.53
N VAL A 165 -35.60 11.97 -28.99
CA VAL A 165 -34.97 11.27 -27.86
C VAL A 165 -35.66 11.68 -26.55
N ASP A 166 -36.00 10.70 -25.71
CA ASP A 166 -36.32 10.96 -24.31
C ASP A 166 -35.01 10.95 -23.50
N SER A 167 -34.64 12.12 -22.96
CA SER A 167 -33.44 12.28 -22.14
C SER A 167 -33.50 11.53 -20.80
N HIS A 168 -34.66 11.00 -20.41
CA HIS A 168 -34.87 10.21 -19.20
C HIS A 168 -34.89 8.69 -19.48
N ASP A 169 -34.77 8.26 -20.74
CA ASP A 169 -34.68 6.84 -21.06
C ASP A 169 -33.33 6.27 -20.58
N TYR A 170 -33.40 5.20 -19.78
CA TYR A 170 -32.24 4.58 -19.17
C TYR A 170 -31.23 4.06 -20.19
N ALA A 171 -31.67 3.47 -21.32
CA ALA A 171 -30.76 2.93 -22.33
C ALA A 171 -30.04 4.06 -23.10
N VAL A 172 -30.72 5.18 -23.34
CA VAL A 172 -30.10 6.38 -23.93
C VAL A 172 -29.07 7.00 -22.97
N GLN A 173 -29.43 7.13 -21.70
CA GLN A 173 -28.51 7.64 -20.67
C GLN A 173 -27.28 6.73 -20.53
N ASP A 174 -27.48 5.41 -20.45
CA ASP A 174 -26.38 4.44 -20.31
C ASP A 174 -25.47 4.44 -21.55
N ALA A 175 -26.04 4.45 -22.77
CA ALA A 175 -25.26 4.58 -24.00
C ALA A 175 -24.41 5.87 -24.06
N PHE A 176 -24.97 7.00 -23.61
CA PHE A 176 -24.21 8.24 -23.46
C PHE A 176 -23.07 8.09 -22.44
N LEU A 177 -23.33 7.49 -21.27
CA LEU A 177 -22.33 7.32 -20.23
C LEU A 177 -21.20 6.36 -20.64
N LEU A 178 -21.52 5.23 -21.26
CA LEU A 178 -20.55 4.29 -21.81
C LEU A 178 -19.66 4.93 -22.90
N SER A 179 -20.25 5.77 -23.77
CA SER A 179 -19.52 6.46 -24.83
C SER A 179 -18.42 7.41 -24.32
N LEU A 180 -18.49 7.90 -23.08
CA LEU A 180 -17.47 8.78 -22.49
C LEU A 180 -16.11 8.09 -22.39
N ARG A 181 -16.08 6.76 -22.20
CA ARG A 181 -14.85 5.95 -22.13
C ARG A 181 -14.29 5.61 -23.53
N ALA A 182 -15.04 5.86 -24.60
CA ALA A 182 -14.73 5.38 -25.96
C ALA A 182 -14.55 6.50 -27.01
N ARG A 183 -15.15 7.68 -26.81
CA ARG A 183 -15.07 8.82 -27.75
C ARG A 183 -13.74 9.57 -27.64
N ALA A 184 -13.32 10.21 -28.74
CA ALA A 184 -12.13 11.07 -28.78
C ALA A 184 -12.21 12.24 -27.77
N GLY A 185 -11.09 12.56 -27.11
CA GLY A 185 -11.03 13.64 -26.11
C GLY A 185 -11.48 15.01 -26.64
N THR A 186 -11.24 15.29 -27.92
CA THR A 186 -11.65 16.53 -28.61
C THR A 186 -13.17 16.67 -28.80
N ALA A 187 -13.95 15.59 -28.62
CA ALA A 187 -15.40 15.60 -28.76
C ALA A 187 -16.13 16.12 -27.51
N PHE A 188 -15.44 16.22 -26.37
CA PHE A 188 -16.03 16.70 -25.11
C PHE A 188 -16.32 18.20 -25.15
N ARG A 189 -17.49 18.60 -24.67
CA ARG A 189 -17.95 20.00 -24.57
C ARG A 189 -18.54 20.27 -23.18
N LYS A 190 -18.78 21.55 -22.86
CA LYS A 190 -19.42 21.92 -21.58
C LYS A 190 -20.76 21.18 -21.39
N ARG A 191 -21.51 21.01 -22.47
CA ARG A 191 -22.76 20.26 -22.53
C ARG A 191 -22.61 18.79 -22.10
N THR A 192 -21.48 18.15 -22.43
CA THR A 192 -21.15 16.79 -21.98
C THR A 192 -21.15 16.73 -20.44
N LEU A 193 -20.46 17.66 -19.79
CA LEU A 193 -20.40 17.71 -18.32
C LEU A 193 -21.76 18.04 -17.69
N GLU A 194 -22.49 19.01 -18.25
CA GLU A 194 -23.86 19.34 -17.82
C GLU A 194 -24.79 18.12 -17.88
N LEU A 195 -24.69 17.29 -18.93
CA LEU A 195 -25.45 16.06 -19.06
C LEU A 195 -25.02 15.02 -18.02
N THR A 196 -23.73 14.80 -17.79
CA THR A 196 -23.26 13.87 -16.74
C THR A 196 -23.75 14.24 -15.35
N GLU A 197 -23.74 15.54 -15.01
CA GLU A 197 -24.27 16.03 -13.74
C GLU A 197 -25.80 15.90 -13.67
N SER A 198 -26.51 16.14 -14.78
CA SER A 198 -27.98 15.98 -14.80
C SER A 198 -28.45 14.52 -14.64
N ILE A 199 -27.67 13.55 -15.13
CA ILE A 199 -28.01 12.13 -15.12
C ILE A 199 -27.62 11.47 -13.78
N GLY A 200 -26.44 11.77 -13.25
CA GLY A 200 -25.89 11.08 -12.07
C GLY A 200 -25.36 11.98 -10.97
N GLY A 201 -25.67 13.29 -11.01
CA GLY A 201 -25.25 14.26 -10.00
C GLY A 201 -23.74 14.51 -9.95
N LYS A 202 -23.29 15.12 -8.85
CA LYS A 202 -21.87 15.42 -8.60
C LYS A 202 -20.93 14.19 -8.68
N PRO A 203 -21.28 12.99 -8.18
CA PRO A 203 -20.41 11.83 -8.33
C PRO A 203 -20.10 11.52 -9.81
N ARG A 204 -21.11 11.52 -10.69
CA ARG A 204 -20.92 11.22 -12.13
C ARG A 204 -20.10 12.28 -12.85
N PHE A 205 -20.27 13.55 -12.48
CA PHE A 205 -19.45 14.66 -12.96
C PHE A 205 -17.96 14.43 -12.61
N TRP A 206 -17.66 14.13 -11.35
CA TRP A 206 -16.29 13.85 -10.91
C TRP A 206 -15.71 12.55 -11.50
N GLU A 207 -16.52 11.49 -11.63
CA GLU A 207 -16.15 10.24 -12.32
C GLU A 207 -15.68 10.51 -13.76
N THR A 208 -16.43 11.38 -14.47
CA THR A 208 -16.13 11.75 -15.85
C THR A 208 -14.81 12.50 -15.95
N LEU A 209 -14.59 13.50 -15.07
CA LEU A 209 -13.33 14.24 -15.02
C LEU A 209 -12.13 13.33 -14.72
N LEU A 210 -12.25 12.39 -13.77
CA LEU A 210 -11.21 11.40 -13.49
C LEU A 210 -10.94 10.48 -14.69
N THR A 211 -12.00 10.01 -15.35
CA THR A 211 -11.91 9.10 -16.51
C THR A 211 -11.10 9.70 -17.65
N VAL A 212 -11.29 10.99 -17.94
CA VAL A 212 -10.56 11.70 -19.02
C VAL A 212 -9.31 12.43 -18.54
N ALA A 213 -8.97 12.34 -17.25
CA ALA A 213 -7.95 13.19 -16.64
C ALA A 213 -6.58 13.08 -17.31
N SER A 214 -6.21 11.89 -17.81
CA SER A 214 -4.90 11.65 -18.45
C SER A 214 -4.85 11.99 -19.95
N GLU A 215 -5.96 12.37 -20.58
CA GLU A 215 -6.05 12.59 -22.04
C GLU A 215 -5.57 13.99 -22.45
N PRO A 216 -4.45 14.13 -23.21
CA PRO A 216 -3.88 15.44 -23.56
C PRO A 216 -4.84 16.36 -24.31
N ASP A 217 -5.57 15.81 -25.29
CA ASP A 217 -6.45 16.58 -26.18
C ASP A 217 -7.86 16.81 -25.60
N ASN A 218 -8.15 16.32 -24.39
CA ASN A 218 -9.44 16.56 -23.74
C ASN A 218 -9.43 17.91 -23.00
N PRO A 219 -10.38 18.84 -23.28
CA PRO A 219 -10.43 20.14 -22.61
C PRO A 219 -10.72 20.06 -21.10
N PHE A 220 -11.19 18.91 -20.60
CA PHE A 220 -11.52 18.66 -19.20
C PHE A 220 -10.55 17.67 -18.52
N ASN A 221 -9.32 17.59 -19.02
CA ASN A 221 -8.26 16.77 -18.45
C ASN A 221 -7.81 17.27 -17.05
N ALA A 222 -6.77 16.64 -16.48
CA ALA A 222 -6.31 16.91 -15.11
C ALA A 222 -5.92 18.38 -14.84
N ARG A 223 -5.62 19.21 -15.85
CA ARG A 223 -5.41 20.64 -15.65
C ARG A 223 -6.71 21.36 -15.29
N HIS A 224 -7.82 21.03 -15.96
CA HIS A 224 -9.14 21.55 -15.59
C HIS A 224 -9.60 21.05 -14.21
N LEU A 225 -9.30 19.78 -13.88
CA LEU A 225 -9.54 19.25 -12.54
C LEU A 225 -8.75 20.01 -11.47
N ASP A 226 -7.47 20.34 -11.75
CA ASP A 226 -6.63 21.14 -10.86
C ASP A 226 -7.18 22.56 -10.67
N ASP A 227 -7.61 23.22 -11.75
CA ASP A 227 -8.23 24.55 -11.69
C ASP A 227 -9.48 24.56 -10.81
N LEU A 228 -10.31 23.50 -10.86
CA LEU A 228 -11.51 23.35 -10.04
C LEU A 228 -11.21 23.09 -8.56
N LEU A 229 -10.24 22.22 -8.25
CA LEU A 229 -9.96 21.79 -6.87
C LEU A 229 -9.02 22.74 -6.11
N ARG A 230 -8.18 23.50 -6.83
CA ARG A 230 -7.21 24.45 -6.25
C ARG A 230 -7.84 25.74 -5.75
N VAL A 231 -9.01 26.14 -6.28
CA VAL A 231 -9.74 27.33 -5.81
C VAL A 231 -10.58 27.08 -4.56
N MET A 232 -10.86 25.81 -4.25
CA MET A 232 -11.57 25.41 -3.03
C MET A 232 -10.61 25.39 -1.84
N GLY A 233 -11.06 25.88 -0.68
CA GLY A 233 -10.35 25.60 0.57
C GLY A 233 -10.49 24.13 0.98
N MET A 234 -9.58 23.60 1.80
CA MET A 234 -9.60 22.20 2.24
C MET A 234 -10.97 21.71 2.74
N PRO A 235 -11.76 22.47 3.55
CA PRO A 235 -13.09 22.03 3.97
C PRO A 235 -14.09 21.88 2.82
N GLU A 236 -14.10 22.82 1.86
CA GLU A 236 -14.99 22.77 0.70
C GLU A 236 -14.60 21.62 -0.23
N ARG A 237 -13.29 21.44 -0.45
CA ARG A 237 -12.74 20.31 -1.22
C ARG A 237 -13.04 18.98 -0.53
N ASP A 238 -12.99 18.90 0.79
CA ASP A 238 -13.33 17.67 1.51
C ASP A 238 -14.82 17.35 1.43
N ALA A 239 -15.69 18.37 1.49
CA ALA A 239 -17.14 18.20 1.31
C ALA A 239 -17.56 17.84 -0.13
N HIS A 240 -16.91 18.41 -1.14
CA HIS A 240 -17.33 18.27 -2.54
C HIS A 240 -16.55 17.24 -3.36
N TRP A 241 -15.31 16.93 -2.99
CA TRP A 241 -14.41 16.02 -3.73
C TRP A 241 -13.98 14.83 -2.87
N SER A 242 -13.31 15.05 -1.74
CA SER A 242 -12.74 13.95 -0.94
C SER A 242 -13.81 12.99 -0.40
N ALA A 243 -14.98 13.51 -0.04
CA ALA A 243 -16.15 12.72 0.38
C ALA A 243 -16.81 11.92 -0.76
N CYS A 244 -16.58 12.29 -2.03
CA CYS A 244 -17.06 11.52 -3.19
C CYS A 244 -16.09 10.42 -3.61
N LEU A 245 -14.78 10.56 -3.37
CA LEU A 245 -13.75 9.61 -3.81
C LEU A 245 -13.98 8.12 -3.44
N PRO A 246 -14.63 7.74 -2.30
CA PRO A 246 -15.00 6.34 -2.05
C PRO A 246 -15.92 5.76 -3.13
N ASP A 247 -16.89 6.55 -3.61
CA ASP A 247 -17.86 6.17 -4.65
C ASP A 247 -17.23 6.19 -6.06
N LEU A 248 -16.09 6.87 -6.24
CA LEU A 248 -15.34 6.98 -7.51
C LEU A 248 -14.21 5.95 -7.63
N SER A 249 -14.22 4.92 -6.77
CA SER A 249 -13.13 3.96 -6.63
C SER A 249 -12.77 3.22 -7.93
N GLU A 250 -13.74 2.88 -8.80
CA GLU A 250 -13.45 2.23 -10.09
C GLU A 250 -12.59 3.13 -11.02
N ALA A 251 -12.93 4.41 -11.15
CA ALA A 251 -12.18 5.36 -11.98
C ALA A 251 -10.81 5.66 -11.39
N ALA A 252 -10.74 5.82 -10.06
CA ALA A 252 -9.50 6.03 -9.32
C ALA A 252 -8.56 4.82 -9.42
N ASP A 253 -9.06 3.60 -9.21
CA ASP A 253 -8.31 2.35 -9.36
C ASP A 253 -7.87 2.16 -10.81
N THR A 254 -8.70 2.46 -11.81
CA THR A 254 -8.34 2.38 -13.24
C THR A 254 -7.14 3.27 -13.59
N LEU A 255 -7.16 4.54 -13.17
CA LEU A 255 -6.05 5.47 -13.36
C LEU A 255 -4.78 4.99 -12.64
N THR A 256 -4.95 4.48 -11.41
CA THR A 256 -3.88 4.02 -10.54
C THR A 256 -3.20 2.76 -11.07
N ASP A 257 -3.97 1.75 -11.47
CA ASP A 257 -3.50 0.52 -12.11
C ASP A 257 -2.79 0.79 -13.44
N TRP A 258 -3.35 1.70 -14.25
CA TRP A 258 -2.71 2.14 -15.48
C TRP A 258 -1.36 2.80 -15.17
N ALA A 259 -1.29 3.71 -14.20
CA ALA A 259 -0.06 4.41 -13.84
C ALA A 259 1.01 3.48 -13.25
N LEU A 260 0.63 2.53 -12.39
CA LEU A 260 1.52 1.49 -11.86
C LEU A 260 2.15 0.64 -12.97
N ARG A 261 1.40 0.33 -14.04
CA ARG A 261 1.88 -0.50 -15.17
C ARG A 261 2.62 0.31 -16.25
N ALA A 262 2.16 1.52 -16.53
CA ALA A 262 2.67 2.38 -17.60
C ALA A 262 3.82 3.28 -17.16
N GLY A 263 3.93 3.63 -15.87
CA GLY A 263 4.96 4.53 -15.34
C GLY A 263 6.38 4.05 -15.64
N TRP A 264 6.60 2.73 -15.64
CA TRP A 264 7.87 2.08 -15.98
C TRP A 264 8.22 2.02 -17.47
N ARG A 265 7.34 2.51 -18.34
CA ARG A 265 7.51 2.50 -19.80
C ARG A 265 7.73 3.93 -20.32
N PRO A 266 8.34 4.11 -21.51
CA PRO A 266 8.32 5.39 -22.21
C PRO A 266 6.87 5.90 -22.33
N LEU A 267 6.63 7.15 -21.95
CA LEU A 267 5.33 7.79 -21.92
C LEU A 267 5.49 9.24 -22.38
N GLU A 268 4.50 9.77 -23.08
CA GLU A 268 4.44 11.18 -23.44
C GLU A 268 4.46 12.08 -22.18
N ALA A 269 5.26 13.15 -22.21
CA ALA A 269 5.46 14.01 -21.05
C ALA A 269 4.16 14.68 -20.57
N VAL A 270 3.30 15.15 -21.49
CA VAL A 270 2.01 15.78 -21.16
C VAL A 270 1.08 14.77 -20.50
N ARG A 271 0.96 13.56 -21.03
CA ARG A 271 0.16 12.48 -20.43
C ARG A 271 0.67 12.08 -19.04
N ALA A 272 2.00 12.08 -18.83
CA ALA A 272 2.60 11.83 -17.53
C ALA A 272 2.30 12.96 -16.51
N GLU A 273 2.39 14.23 -16.92
CA GLU A 273 2.00 15.39 -16.11
C GLU A 273 0.53 15.32 -15.70
N LEU A 274 -0.36 15.04 -16.65
CA LEU A 274 -1.80 14.95 -16.42
C LEU A 274 -2.14 13.82 -15.45
N ALA A 275 -1.62 12.61 -15.67
CA ALA A 275 -1.83 11.49 -14.76
C ALA A 275 -1.29 11.78 -13.35
N ALA A 276 -0.09 12.35 -13.22
CA ALA A 276 0.47 12.70 -11.92
C ALA A 276 -0.34 13.80 -11.20
N THR A 277 -0.85 14.79 -11.94
CA THR A 277 -1.72 15.85 -11.40
C THR A 277 -3.03 15.26 -10.87
N ALA A 278 -3.66 14.35 -11.62
CA ALA A 278 -4.89 13.68 -11.18
C ALA A 278 -4.68 12.77 -9.96
N LEU A 279 -3.60 11.97 -9.97
CA LEU A 279 -3.23 11.12 -8.83
C LEU A 279 -2.93 11.95 -7.57
N ALA A 280 -2.30 13.13 -7.72
CA ALA A 280 -2.06 14.03 -6.59
C ALA A 280 -3.36 14.55 -5.95
N TRP A 281 -4.43 14.74 -6.74
CA TRP A 281 -5.75 15.09 -6.20
C TRP A 281 -6.50 13.92 -5.54
N LEU A 282 -6.14 12.67 -5.84
CA LEU A 282 -6.64 11.51 -5.09
C LEU A 282 -6.07 11.44 -3.66
N LEU A 283 -4.99 12.16 -3.36
CA LEU A 283 -4.32 12.13 -2.05
C LEU A 283 -5.13 12.84 -0.95
N THR A 284 -6.09 13.70 -1.30
CA THR A 284 -7.02 14.30 -0.33
C THR A 284 -7.96 13.28 0.30
N SER A 285 -8.12 12.10 -0.33
CA SER A 285 -9.12 11.08 -0.01
C SER A 285 -9.08 10.62 1.44
N SER A 286 -10.26 10.45 2.01
CA SER A 286 -10.42 9.73 3.28
C SER A 286 -10.45 8.21 3.09
N HIS A 287 -10.56 7.70 1.85
CA HIS A 287 -10.39 6.28 1.55
C HIS A 287 -8.89 5.94 1.44
N ARG A 288 -8.37 5.19 2.43
CA ARG A 288 -6.95 4.81 2.55
C ARG A 288 -6.40 4.11 1.32
N ARG A 289 -7.05 3.01 0.86
CA ARG A 289 -6.66 2.29 -0.38
C ARG A 289 -6.47 3.23 -1.59
N VAL A 290 -7.39 4.18 -1.80
CA VAL A 290 -7.27 5.16 -2.90
C VAL A 290 -6.03 6.05 -2.72
N ARG A 291 -5.87 6.65 -1.53
CA ARG A 291 -4.73 7.52 -1.19
C ARG A 291 -3.38 6.79 -1.28
N ASP A 292 -3.30 5.60 -0.72
CA ASP A 292 -2.07 4.81 -0.62
C ASP A 292 -1.68 4.23 -1.99
N ARG A 293 -2.61 3.63 -2.75
CA ARG A 293 -2.32 3.17 -4.12
C ARG A 293 -1.99 4.33 -5.06
N ALA A 294 -2.67 5.47 -4.96
CA ALA A 294 -2.31 6.66 -5.74
C ALA A 294 -0.88 7.15 -5.43
N THR A 295 -0.44 7.02 -4.17
CA THR A 295 0.95 7.31 -3.78
C THR A 295 1.93 6.35 -4.45
N LYS A 296 1.67 5.04 -4.47
CA LYS A 296 2.50 4.06 -5.22
C LYS A 296 2.50 4.30 -6.73
N ALA A 297 1.36 4.69 -7.30
CA ALA A 297 1.23 5.04 -8.72
C ALA A 297 2.06 6.29 -9.08
N LEU A 298 2.08 7.29 -8.19
CA LEU A 298 3.00 8.42 -8.30
C LEU A 298 4.45 7.95 -8.23
N VAL A 299 4.84 7.10 -7.27
CA VAL A 299 6.21 6.53 -7.22
C VAL A 299 6.59 5.88 -8.56
N ALA A 300 5.73 5.05 -9.15
CA ALA A 300 5.97 4.39 -10.43
C ALA A 300 6.09 5.36 -11.63
N LEU A 301 5.34 6.48 -11.64
CA LEU A 301 5.46 7.52 -12.65
C LEU A 301 6.71 8.40 -12.46
N LEU A 302 7.04 8.73 -11.22
CA LEU A 302 8.13 9.63 -10.87
C LEU A 302 9.50 8.94 -10.95
N ALA A 303 9.59 7.64 -10.70
CA ALA A 303 10.84 6.87 -10.72
C ALA A 303 11.64 7.06 -12.02
N MET A 304 10.96 7.13 -13.17
CA MET A 304 11.62 7.33 -14.47
C MET A 304 11.67 8.80 -14.93
N ARG A 305 11.18 9.76 -14.12
CA ARG A 305 10.88 11.16 -14.54
C ARG A 305 11.15 12.16 -13.40
N ALA A 306 12.42 12.42 -13.09
CA ALA A 306 12.79 13.34 -12.00
C ALA A 306 12.29 14.78 -12.21
N ASP A 307 12.29 15.29 -13.45
CA ASP A 307 11.70 16.60 -13.77
C ASP A 307 10.21 16.69 -13.42
N LEU A 308 9.46 15.61 -13.66
CA LEU A 308 8.06 15.52 -13.27
C LEU A 308 7.90 15.50 -11.74
N ALA A 309 8.82 14.84 -11.01
CA ALA A 309 8.80 14.84 -9.55
C ALA A 309 9.03 16.26 -9.01
N LYS A 310 10.03 16.98 -9.56
CA LYS A 310 10.32 18.38 -9.25
C LYS A 310 9.13 19.30 -9.53
N ALA A 311 8.51 19.16 -10.70
CA ALA A 311 7.34 19.95 -11.09
C ALA A 311 6.11 19.67 -10.20
N LEU A 312 5.88 18.39 -9.85
CA LEU A 312 4.77 17.99 -8.99
C LEU A 312 4.95 18.52 -7.57
N LEU A 313 6.15 18.38 -6.98
CA LEU A 313 6.49 18.95 -5.67
C LEU A 313 6.25 20.46 -5.65
N ALA A 314 6.78 21.20 -6.62
CA ALA A 314 6.61 22.66 -6.70
C ALA A 314 5.13 23.09 -6.83
N ARG A 315 4.27 22.28 -7.46
CA ARG A 315 2.84 22.55 -7.68
C ARG A 315 1.94 22.14 -6.51
N PHE A 316 2.32 21.10 -5.76
CA PHE A 316 1.44 20.46 -4.77
C PHE A 316 1.89 20.61 -3.30
N LEU A 317 3.16 20.94 -3.03
CA LEU A 317 3.58 21.26 -1.65
C LEU A 317 2.88 22.52 -1.10
N THR A 318 2.42 23.43 -1.98
CA THR A 318 1.72 24.66 -1.64
C THR A 318 0.20 24.52 -1.52
N VAL A 319 -0.35 23.31 -1.69
CA VAL A 319 -1.79 23.05 -1.51
C VAL A 319 -2.12 23.06 -0.01
N ASP A 320 -3.27 23.62 0.35
CA ASP A 320 -3.74 23.79 1.74
C ASP A 320 -4.25 22.49 2.41
N ASP A 321 -3.73 21.33 1.98
CA ASP A 321 -4.06 20.01 2.51
C ASP A 321 -2.78 19.23 2.88
N PRO A 322 -2.50 19.08 4.19
CA PRO A 322 -1.33 18.34 4.66
C PRO A 322 -1.28 16.85 4.29
N TYR A 323 -2.38 16.21 3.85
CA TYR A 323 -2.31 14.86 3.26
C TYR A 323 -1.70 14.91 1.86
N VAL A 324 -2.00 15.94 1.07
CA VAL A 324 -1.48 16.09 -0.30
C VAL A 324 0.02 16.40 -0.26
N SER A 325 0.45 17.38 0.54
CA SER A 325 1.88 17.75 0.62
C SER A 325 2.74 16.65 1.25
N GLU A 326 2.24 15.94 2.27
CA GLU A 326 2.90 14.74 2.81
C GLU A 326 3.03 13.64 1.75
N ARG A 327 1.93 13.23 1.12
CA ARG A 327 1.96 12.11 0.17
C ARG A 327 2.71 12.40 -1.13
N VAL A 328 2.74 13.65 -1.62
CA VAL A 328 3.59 14.01 -2.77
C VAL A 328 5.09 13.96 -2.40
N MET A 329 5.47 14.37 -1.18
CA MET A 329 6.84 14.19 -0.70
C MET A 329 7.19 12.71 -0.48
N CYS A 330 6.26 11.94 0.11
CA CYS A 330 6.34 10.49 0.26
C CYS A 330 6.59 9.79 -1.09
N ALA A 331 5.83 10.16 -2.13
CA ALA A 331 5.98 9.60 -3.47
C ALA A 331 7.29 10.02 -4.17
N ALA A 332 7.75 11.26 -3.97
CA ALA A 332 9.04 11.71 -4.50
C ALA A 332 10.21 10.96 -3.84
N TYR A 333 10.14 10.73 -2.53
CA TYR A 333 11.14 9.95 -1.80
C TYR A 333 11.14 8.47 -2.21
N GLY A 334 9.95 7.85 -2.31
CA GLY A 334 9.79 6.49 -2.83
C GLY A 334 10.33 6.32 -4.26
N ALA A 335 10.15 7.34 -5.10
CA ALA A 335 10.66 7.38 -6.47
C ALA A 335 12.19 7.50 -6.53
N ALA A 336 12.79 8.31 -5.66
CA ALA A 336 14.24 8.39 -5.52
C ALA A 336 14.84 7.02 -5.16
N MET A 337 14.25 6.33 -4.17
CA MET A 337 14.68 5.00 -3.71
C MET A 337 14.57 3.89 -4.77
N GLN A 338 13.93 4.13 -5.92
CA GLN A 338 13.97 3.21 -7.06
C GLN A 338 15.33 3.23 -7.80
N GLY A 339 16.24 4.16 -7.45
CA GLY A 339 17.63 4.17 -7.92
C GLY A 339 17.79 4.42 -9.44
N ARG A 340 16.86 5.18 -10.03
CA ARG A 340 16.77 5.44 -11.49
C ARG A 340 17.10 6.87 -11.92
N TRP A 341 17.07 7.84 -11.03
CA TRP A 341 17.38 9.24 -11.34
C TRP A 341 18.89 9.45 -11.56
N ALA A 342 19.26 10.43 -12.38
CA ALA A 342 20.66 10.84 -12.47
C ALA A 342 21.08 11.55 -11.16
N GLN A 343 22.37 11.52 -10.84
CA GLN A 343 22.90 12.10 -9.60
C GLN A 343 22.57 13.60 -9.48
N ALA A 344 22.67 14.35 -10.58
CA ALA A 344 22.29 15.77 -10.61
C ALA A 344 20.78 15.99 -10.35
N ASP A 345 19.91 15.11 -10.85
CA ASP A 345 18.46 15.21 -10.64
C ASP A 345 18.09 14.90 -9.19
N LEU A 346 18.71 13.86 -8.61
CA LEU A 346 18.56 13.53 -7.20
C LEU A 346 19.01 14.69 -6.30
N GLY A 347 20.14 15.33 -6.61
CA GLY A 347 20.61 16.53 -5.92
C GLY A 347 19.63 17.71 -6.02
N ASN A 348 19.09 17.95 -7.22
CA ASN A 348 18.10 19.01 -7.46
C ASN A 348 16.78 18.78 -6.70
N VAL A 349 16.30 17.54 -6.64
CA VAL A 349 15.06 17.18 -5.93
C VAL A 349 15.27 17.15 -4.41
N GLY A 350 16.42 16.67 -3.93
CA GLY A 350 16.82 16.77 -2.52
C GLY A 350 16.95 18.21 -2.04
N ARG A 351 17.53 19.10 -2.85
CA ARG A 351 17.59 20.55 -2.55
C ARG A 351 16.20 21.17 -2.44
N LEU A 352 15.28 20.85 -3.37
CA LEU A 352 13.91 21.33 -3.30
C LEU A 352 13.19 20.87 -2.01
N ALA A 353 13.40 19.61 -1.59
CA ALA A 353 12.85 19.09 -0.36
C ALA A 353 13.40 19.80 0.89
N PHE A 354 14.71 20.07 0.92
CA PHE A 354 15.33 20.89 1.96
C PHE A 354 14.74 22.31 2.02
N ASP A 355 14.82 23.06 0.92
CA ASP A 355 14.40 24.47 0.85
C ASP A 355 12.91 24.66 1.20
N THR A 356 12.06 23.69 0.84
CA THR A 356 10.59 23.80 1.00
C THR A 356 10.07 23.24 2.34
N VAL A 357 10.74 22.25 2.94
CA VAL A 357 10.21 21.53 4.11
C VAL A 357 11.08 21.68 5.37
N LEU A 358 12.40 21.60 5.21
CA LEU A 358 13.36 21.44 6.33
C LEU A 358 14.04 22.76 6.72
N ALA A 359 14.20 23.69 5.78
CA ALA A 359 14.81 24.99 6.04
C ALA A 359 14.05 25.75 7.15
N PRO A 360 14.73 26.54 8.01
CA PRO A 360 14.07 27.32 9.08
C PRO A 360 13.03 28.33 8.57
N THR A 361 13.08 28.69 7.29
CA THR A 361 12.12 29.56 6.60
C THR A 361 10.99 28.80 5.89
N SER A 362 10.85 27.50 6.15
CA SER A 362 9.81 26.65 5.56
C SER A 362 8.41 27.26 5.77
N PRO A 363 7.63 27.50 4.69
CA PRO A 363 6.30 28.07 4.80
C PRO A 363 5.22 27.03 5.15
N LEU A 364 5.59 25.75 5.24
CA LEU A 364 4.66 24.66 5.43
C LEU A 364 4.27 24.49 6.89
N LEU A 365 3.05 23.99 7.10
CA LEU A 365 2.59 23.56 8.41
C LEU A 365 3.55 22.45 8.94
N PRO A 366 4.04 22.53 10.19
CA PRO A 366 4.81 21.45 10.78
C PRO A 366 4.03 20.13 10.67
N ASN A 367 4.67 19.10 10.12
CA ASN A 367 4.11 17.76 10.00
C ASN A 367 5.29 16.78 10.10
N ILE A 368 5.15 15.74 10.92
CA ILE A 368 6.26 14.83 11.23
C ILE A 368 6.61 13.92 10.05
N LEU A 369 5.62 13.48 9.26
CA LEU A 369 5.82 12.57 8.13
C LEU A 369 6.40 13.28 6.92
N ILE A 370 5.95 14.50 6.59
CA ILE A 370 6.56 15.26 5.49
C ILE A 370 8.04 15.58 5.78
N ARG A 371 8.40 15.80 7.06
CA ARG A 371 9.78 15.99 7.49
C ARG A 371 10.59 14.70 7.45
N ASP A 372 10.04 13.57 7.88
CA ASP A 372 10.66 12.24 7.73
C ASP A 372 10.98 11.96 6.25
N HIS A 373 10.00 12.13 5.36
CA HIS A 373 10.19 11.88 3.92
C HIS A 373 11.15 12.87 3.24
N ALA A 374 11.08 14.16 3.58
CA ALA A 374 12.00 15.16 3.05
C ALA A 374 13.44 14.95 3.56
N PHE A 375 13.61 14.61 4.84
CA PHE A 375 14.92 14.32 5.43
C PHE A 375 15.49 12.99 4.90
N GLY A 376 14.66 11.95 4.75
CA GLY A 376 15.02 10.70 4.09
C GLY A 376 15.51 10.92 2.65
N LEU A 377 14.82 11.76 1.87
CA LEU A 377 15.24 12.14 0.52
C LEU A 377 16.58 12.89 0.49
N VAL A 378 16.82 13.83 1.43
CA VAL A 378 18.11 14.52 1.58
C VAL A 378 19.22 13.55 2.00
N ARG A 379 18.95 12.63 2.94
CA ARG A 379 19.88 11.56 3.34
C ARG A 379 20.22 10.60 2.20
N TYR A 380 19.23 10.24 1.38
CA TYR A 380 19.44 9.37 0.22
C TYR A 380 20.28 10.06 -0.86
N ALA A 381 20.08 11.37 -1.05
CA ALA A 381 20.97 12.18 -1.89
C ALA A 381 22.40 12.27 -1.32
N ASP A 382 22.57 12.44 0.00
CA ASP A 382 23.89 12.45 0.66
C ASP A 382 24.62 11.09 0.51
N TYR A 383 23.91 9.98 0.77
CA TYR A 383 24.41 8.61 0.59
C TYR A 383 24.90 8.34 -0.84
N HIS A 384 24.24 8.91 -1.84
CA HIS A 384 24.65 8.84 -3.25
C HIS A 384 25.59 9.98 -3.68
N ALA A 385 26.17 10.74 -2.75
CA ALA A 385 27.06 11.89 -3.00
C ALA A 385 26.47 12.90 -4.00
N ALA A 386 25.15 13.07 -3.97
CA ALA A 386 24.37 13.86 -4.91
C ALA A 386 24.00 15.27 -4.40
N LEU A 387 24.20 15.57 -3.11
CA LEU A 387 23.86 16.89 -2.57
C LEU A 387 24.68 18.01 -3.24
N PRO A 388 24.06 19.19 -3.48
CA PRO A 388 24.78 20.40 -3.87
C PRO A 388 25.88 20.76 -2.87
N THR A 389 27.01 21.28 -3.35
CA THR A 389 28.20 21.58 -2.52
C THR A 389 27.98 22.63 -1.43
N ASP A 390 26.89 23.42 -1.52
CA ASP A 390 26.49 24.43 -0.54
C ASP A 390 25.51 23.93 0.53
N LEU A 391 25.01 22.68 0.41
CA LEU A 391 24.08 22.05 1.34
C LEU A 391 24.73 20.82 2.00
N LYS A 392 24.84 20.80 3.33
CA LYS A 392 25.34 19.65 4.08
C LYS A 392 24.18 18.91 4.73
N LEU A 393 24.33 17.60 4.93
CA LEU A 393 23.35 16.79 5.65
C LEU A 393 23.06 17.33 7.07
N THR A 394 24.07 17.91 7.75
CA THR A 394 23.91 18.56 9.06
C THR A 394 22.93 19.71 9.07
N ASP A 395 22.78 20.42 7.95
CA ASP A 395 21.89 21.59 7.85
C ASP A 395 20.42 21.15 7.80
N ALA A 396 20.18 19.90 7.38
CA ALA A 396 18.87 19.26 7.26
C ALA A 396 18.49 18.41 8.49
N GLN A 397 19.35 18.31 9.51
CA GLN A 397 19.09 17.48 10.70
C GLN A 397 18.15 18.18 11.70
N PRO A 398 17.28 17.44 12.41
CA PRO A 398 16.48 17.98 13.51
C PRO A 398 17.36 18.38 14.72
N PRO A 399 16.88 19.28 15.61
CA PRO A 399 15.52 19.84 15.67
C PRO A 399 15.28 20.95 14.64
N TYR A 400 14.07 21.00 14.08
CA TYR A 400 13.63 22.10 13.22
C TYR A 400 13.05 23.24 14.07
N THR A 401 12.69 24.35 13.42
CA THR A 401 12.03 25.48 14.10
C THR A 401 10.50 25.32 14.01
N SER A 402 9.83 25.12 15.16
CA SER A 402 8.36 25.11 15.25
C SER A 402 7.86 25.89 16.46
N ALA A 403 6.71 26.53 16.32
CA ALA A 403 6.08 27.32 17.39
C ALA A 403 5.73 26.45 18.63
N TRP A 404 6.22 26.90 19.79
CA TRP A 404 6.06 26.28 21.10
C TRP A 404 5.99 27.35 22.21
N PRO A 405 5.22 27.17 23.30
CA PRO A 405 4.34 26.04 23.60
C PRO A 405 3.12 25.95 22.66
N ILE A 406 2.40 24.83 22.75
CA ILE A 406 1.04 24.73 22.19
C ILE A 406 0.04 25.51 23.05
N ASP A 407 -1.13 25.82 22.49
CA ASP A 407 -2.15 26.62 23.18
C ASP A 407 -2.81 25.87 24.35
N SER A 408 -3.12 26.59 25.43
CA SER A 408 -4.02 26.11 26.49
C SER A 408 -5.44 25.92 25.93
N VAL A 409 -6.09 24.80 26.25
CA VAL A 409 -7.44 24.50 25.74
C VAL A 409 -8.41 24.20 26.89
N PRO A 410 -9.16 25.19 27.38
CA PRO A 410 -10.13 25.02 28.47
C PRO A 410 -11.24 24.02 28.13
N ASP A 411 -11.82 23.38 29.15
CA ASP A 411 -12.89 22.39 28.95
C ASP A 411 -14.14 22.99 28.31
N ALA A 412 -14.43 24.28 28.54
CA ALA A 412 -15.55 24.99 27.91
C ALA A 412 -15.45 25.04 26.36
N VAL A 413 -14.23 25.05 25.81
CA VAL A 413 -14.01 24.96 24.35
C VAL A 413 -14.42 23.57 23.85
N ILE A 414 -14.03 22.52 24.58
CA ILE A 414 -14.34 21.12 24.26
C ILE A 414 -15.82 20.78 24.50
N GLU A 415 -16.45 21.34 25.53
CA GLU A 415 -17.88 21.20 25.82
C GLU A 415 -18.74 21.93 24.76
N GLY A 416 -18.20 22.93 24.06
CA GLY A 416 -18.88 23.63 22.95
C GLY A 416 -18.92 22.85 21.63
N TYR A 417 -17.97 21.94 21.38
CA TYR A 417 -17.92 21.10 20.19
C TYR A 417 -18.98 19.99 20.24
N THR A 418 -20.14 20.32 19.68
CA THR A 418 -21.37 19.51 19.72
C THR A 418 -22.02 19.40 18.36
N ARG A 419 -22.85 18.38 18.21
CA ARG A 419 -23.58 18.02 17.00
C ARG A 419 -25.05 17.75 17.31
N THR A 420 -25.95 18.11 16.40
CA THR A 420 -27.35 17.66 16.44
C THR A 420 -27.51 16.32 15.71
N TYR A 421 -27.98 15.31 16.43
CA TYR A 421 -28.25 13.98 15.86
C TYR A 421 -29.63 13.93 15.20
N PRO A 422 -29.90 13.01 14.25
CA PRO A 422 -31.20 12.87 13.59
C PRO A 422 -32.39 12.62 14.54
N THR A 423 -32.13 12.25 15.79
CA THR A 423 -33.11 12.12 16.87
C THR A 423 -33.48 13.44 17.55
N GLY A 424 -32.90 14.57 17.14
CA GLY A 424 -33.01 15.87 17.79
C GLY A 424 -32.15 16.02 19.06
N HIS A 425 -31.39 14.99 19.45
CA HIS A 425 -30.48 15.05 20.59
C HIS A 425 -29.21 15.83 20.24
N VAL A 426 -28.78 16.74 21.11
CA VAL A 426 -27.47 17.42 21.00
C VAL A 426 -26.49 16.77 21.97
N ALA A 427 -25.32 16.37 21.47
CA ALA A 427 -24.22 15.84 22.27
C ALA A 427 -22.86 16.21 21.66
N GLN A 428 -21.77 15.93 22.37
CA GLN A 428 -20.42 16.05 21.84
C GLN A 428 -20.26 15.31 20.51
N ASP A 429 -19.53 15.90 19.58
CA ASP A 429 -19.31 15.33 18.25
C ASP A 429 -18.29 14.16 18.25
N GLU A 430 -18.12 13.58 17.07
CA GLU A 430 -17.24 12.44 16.84
C GLU A 430 -15.73 12.78 16.79
N ILE A 431 -15.33 14.05 16.90
CA ILE A 431 -13.93 14.46 17.11
C ILE A 431 -13.65 14.45 18.62
N VAL A 432 -14.49 15.10 19.43
CA VAL A 432 -14.37 15.10 20.89
C VAL A 432 -14.44 13.68 21.46
N GLN A 433 -15.40 12.87 21.01
CA GLN A 433 -15.52 11.47 21.43
C GLN A 433 -14.26 10.65 21.08
N SER A 434 -13.58 10.97 19.99
CA SER A 434 -12.41 10.22 19.50
C SER A 434 -11.10 10.64 20.15
N CYS A 435 -10.90 11.94 20.39
CA CYS A 435 -9.68 12.51 20.97
C CYS A 435 -9.70 12.65 22.49
N VAL A 436 -10.83 13.07 23.08
CA VAL A 436 -10.89 13.44 24.51
C VAL A 436 -11.47 12.29 25.34
N SER A 437 -12.64 11.77 24.95
CA SER A 437 -13.47 10.85 25.75
C SER A 437 -12.99 9.38 25.77
N ASN A 438 -11.67 9.16 25.74
CA ASN A 438 -11.02 7.85 25.77
C ASN A 438 -11.34 6.90 24.60
N GLY A 439 -11.70 7.44 23.44
CA GLY A 439 -11.79 6.69 22.19
C GLY A 439 -10.45 6.05 21.78
N ASP A 440 -10.51 5.06 20.88
CA ASP A 440 -9.35 4.25 20.49
C ASP A 440 -8.22 5.08 19.87
N PHE A 441 -8.55 6.14 19.13
CA PHE A 441 -7.55 7.07 18.60
C PHE A 441 -6.73 7.75 19.71
N ALA A 442 -7.42 8.27 20.72
CA ALA A 442 -6.77 8.90 21.86
C ALA A 442 -5.82 7.93 22.57
N ARG A 443 -6.29 6.71 22.85
CA ARG A 443 -5.55 5.74 23.69
C ARG A 443 -4.44 4.98 22.97
N TYR A 444 -4.65 4.60 21.71
CA TYR A 444 -3.74 3.71 20.99
C TYR A 444 -2.89 4.43 19.94
N VAL A 445 -3.22 5.68 19.57
CA VAL A 445 -2.46 6.46 18.59
C VAL A 445 -1.89 7.74 19.21
N LEU A 446 -2.74 8.65 19.69
CA LEU A 446 -2.32 9.96 20.20
C LEU A 446 -1.46 9.82 21.47
N ASP A 447 -1.95 9.10 22.49
CA ASP A 447 -1.21 8.89 23.74
C ASP A 447 0.13 8.19 23.48
N ARG A 448 0.19 7.24 22.52
CA ARG A 448 1.43 6.55 22.15
C ARG A 448 2.44 7.50 21.48
N ALA A 449 2.00 8.31 20.53
CA ALA A 449 2.85 9.28 19.87
C ALA A 449 3.44 10.34 20.83
N VAL A 450 2.73 10.65 21.93
CA VAL A 450 3.03 11.78 22.83
C VAL A 450 3.73 11.36 24.13
N ARG A 451 3.46 10.17 24.69
CA ARG A 451 3.95 9.70 26.00
C ARG A 451 5.47 9.74 26.19
N GLN A 452 6.23 9.65 25.10
CA GLN A 452 7.69 9.66 25.13
C GLN A 452 8.30 11.04 25.44
N PHE A 453 7.56 12.13 25.26
CA PHE A 453 8.08 13.48 25.50
C PHE A 453 7.97 13.88 26.97
N SER A 454 8.97 14.60 27.46
CA SER A 454 8.93 15.33 28.72
C SER A 454 8.43 16.76 28.45
N PRO A 455 7.71 17.43 29.37
CA PRO A 455 7.20 18.79 29.13
C PRO A 455 8.27 19.90 29.19
N VAL A 456 9.55 19.55 29.39
CA VAL A 456 10.67 20.49 29.35
C VAL A 456 11.35 20.52 27.98
N LEU A 457 12.02 21.65 27.70
CA LEU A 457 12.73 21.85 26.44
C LEU A 457 13.89 20.84 26.26
N ARG A 458 14.15 20.50 25.00
CA ARG A 458 15.30 19.69 24.56
C ARG A 458 16.60 20.28 25.11
N GLY A 459 17.48 19.40 25.62
CA GLY A 459 18.73 19.79 26.28
C GLY A 459 18.65 20.01 27.80
N THR A 460 17.45 19.99 28.40
CA THR A 460 17.31 20.00 29.87
C THR A 460 17.92 18.73 30.47
N THR A 461 18.86 18.87 31.42
CA THR A 461 19.48 17.74 32.15
C THR A 461 19.82 18.17 33.58
N PRO A 462 19.47 17.39 34.62
CA PRO A 462 18.63 16.18 34.57
C PRO A 462 17.18 16.50 34.17
N LEU A 463 16.46 15.49 33.69
CA LEU A 463 15.03 15.62 33.41
C LEU A 463 14.25 15.66 34.73
N PRO A 464 13.30 16.60 34.91
CA PRO A 464 12.56 16.73 36.16
C PRO A 464 11.57 15.58 36.37
N THR A 465 11.30 15.27 37.63
CA THR A 465 10.16 14.46 38.04
C THR A 465 8.86 15.30 38.04
N ALA A 466 7.71 14.65 38.18
CA ALA A 466 6.44 15.37 38.30
C ALA A 466 6.36 16.23 39.58
N ASP A 467 7.07 15.82 40.64
CA ASP A 467 7.15 16.62 41.88
C ASP A 467 8.01 17.86 41.69
N ASP A 468 9.10 17.78 40.92
CA ASP A 468 9.92 18.95 40.58
C ASP A 468 9.12 19.98 39.78
N LEU A 469 8.34 19.53 38.79
CA LEU A 469 7.46 20.41 37.99
C LEU A 469 6.38 21.08 38.86
N ARG A 470 5.77 20.31 39.76
CA ARG A 470 4.78 20.82 40.73
C ARG A 470 5.40 21.85 41.68
N ALA A 471 6.62 21.60 42.18
CA ALA A 471 7.35 22.54 43.03
C ALA A 471 7.73 23.83 42.27
N GLN A 472 8.20 23.72 41.02
CA GLN A 472 8.51 24.86 40.16
C GLN A 472 7.26 25.69 39.80
N TRP A 473 6.11 25.05 39.60
CA TRP A 473 4.84 25.77 39.44
C TRP A 473 4.43 26.46 40.74
N LEU A 474 4.47 25.75 41.87
CA LEU A 474 4.08 26.30 43.18
C LEU A 474 4.94 27.51 43.56
N GLN A 475 6.25 27.47 43.32
CA GLN A 475 7.17 28.59 43.56
C GLN A 475 6.79 29.81 42.70
N ARG A 476 6.48 29.61 41.42
CA ARG A 476 6.03 30.69 40.52
C ARG A 476 4.69 31.26 40.95
N PHE A 477 3.74 30.40 41.30
CA PHE A 477 2.41 30.78 41.79
C PHE A 477 2.52 31.59 43.09
N GLN A 478 3.28 31.13 44.09
CA GLN A 478 3.48 31.85 45.35
C GLN A 478 4.09 33.25 45.16
N GLY A 479 4.92 33.44 44.12
CA GLY A 479 5.48 34.74 43.78
C GLY A 479 4.48 35.76 43.21
N THR A 480 3.29 35.33 42.76
CA THR A 480 2.29 36.19 42.11
C THR A 480 0.87 36.08 42.71
N ALA A 481 0.59 35.06 43.52
CA ALA A 481 -0.72 34.76 44.06
C ALA A 481 -1.10 35.67 45.25
N THR A 482 -2.34 36.18 45.23
CA THR A 482 -2.91 36.89 46.38
C THR A 482 -3.21 35.94 47.55
N PRO A 483 -3.45 36.44 48.78
CA PRO A 483 -3.84 35.61 49.91
C PRO A 483 -5.10 34.76 49.62
N GLU A 484 -6.04 35.29 48.85
CA GLU A 484 -7.26 34.58 48.43
C GLU A 484 -6.94 33.42 47.49
N MET A 485 -6.04 33.62 46.53
CA MET A 485 -5.58 32.57 45.62
C MET A 485 -4.81 31.46 46.37
N GLN A 486 -3.98 31.82 47.36
CA GLN A 486 -3.26 30.86 48.21
C GLN A 486 -4.23 30.05 49.10
N ALA A 487 -5.24 30.71 49.67
CA ALA A 487 -6.32 30.04 50.41
C ALA A 487 -7.14 29.11 49.50
N ALA A 488 -7.43 29.53 48.26
CA ALA A 488 -8.14 28.71 47.28
C ALA A 488 -7.37 27.45 46.88
N LEU A 489 -6.05 27.55 46.68
CA LEU A 489 -5.20 26.37 46.43
C LEU A 489 -5.21 25.41 47.63
N THR A 490 -5.05 25.94 48.85
CA THR A 490 -5.06 25.15 50.08
C THR A 490 -6.39 24.40 50.27
N GLN A 491 -7.51 25.09 50.03
CA GLN A 491 -8.85 24.49 50.08
C GLN A 491 -9.04 23.44 48.98
N PHE A 492 -8.53 23.69 47.77
CA PHE A 492 -8.62 22.77 46.65
C PHE A 492 -7.84 21.47 46.88
N GLU A 493 -6.64 21.54 47.44
CA GLU A 493 -5.87 20.35 47.81
C GLU A 493 -6.58 19.55 48.91
N ALA A 494 -7.18 20.23 49.91
CA ALA A 494 -7.98 19.59 50.95
C ALA A 494 -9.27 18.95 50.40
N ASP A 495 -9.97 19.63 49.47
CA ASP A 495 -11.15 19.11 48.78
C ASP A 495 -10.80 17.80 48.06
N LEU A 496 -9.74 17.80 47.23
CA LEU A 496 -9.30 16.62 46.48
C LEU A 496 -8.89 15.46 47.40
N ALA A 497 -8.18 15.74 48.50
CA ALA A 497 -7.78 14.74 49.49
C ALA A 497 -8.98 14.10 50.23
N SER A 498 -10.12 14.81 50.31
CA SER A 498 -11.33 14.30 50.98
C SER A 498 -12.13 13.28 50.14
N ILE A 499 -11.84 13.15 48.84
CA ILE A 499 -12.61 12.30 47.92
C ILE A 499 -12.20 10.83 48.07
N SER A 500 -12.91 10.11 48.95
CA SER A 500 -12.65 8.69 49.25
C SER A 500 -12.95 7.72 48.08
N ALA A 501 -13.87 8.09 47.18
CA ALA A 501 -14.32 7.25 46.06
C ALA A 501 -14.28 8.01 44.71
N PRO A 502 -13.09 8.41 44.20
CA PRO A 502 -12.94 9.32 43.04
C PRO A 502 -13.40 8.74 41.69
N ARG A 503 -13.92 7.52 41.67
CA ARG A 503 -14.54 6.87 40.50
C ARG A 503 -16.08 6.80 40.58
N SER A 504 -16.70 7.05 41.74
CA SER A 504 -18.17 7.09 41.84
C SER A 504 -18.75 8.37 41.22
N ALA A 505 -20.06 8.41 40.98
CA ALA A 505 -20.71 9.60 40.43
C ALA A 505 -20.59 10.80 41.40
N GLU A 506 -20.70 10.55 42.70
CA GLU A 506 -20.55 11.52 43.78
C GLU A 506 -19.11 12.05 43.84
N GLY A 507 -18.10 11.16 43.78
CA GLY A 507 -16.69 11.54 43.79
C GLY A 507 -16.28 12.33 42.55
N GLN A 508 -16.82 11.98 41.37
CA GLN A 508 -16.61 12.75 40.14
C GLN A 508 -17.28 14.13 40.19
N SER A 509 -18.48 14.22 40.78
CA SER A 509 -19.19 15.50 40.98
C SER A 509 -18.46 16.41 41.97
N ALA A 510 -17.97 15.86 43.08
CA ALA A 510 -17.18 16.60 44.07
C ALA A 510 -15.87 17.15 43.47
N ASP A 511 -15.14 16.35 42.69
CA ASP A 511 -13.95 16.79 41.95
C ASP A 511 -14.26 17.90 40.93
N LYS A 512 -15.34 17.76 40.13
CA LYS A 512 -15.74 18.81 39.17
C LYS A 512 -16.08 20.13 39.90
N GLN A 513 -16.75 20.05 41.05
CA GLN A 513 -17.08 21.22 41.87
C GLN A 513 -15.82 21.87 42.50
N ALA A 514 -14.92 21.08 43.09
CA ALA A 514 -13.67 21.57 43.67
C ALA A 514 -12.82 22.32 42.61
N ARG A 515 -12.69 21.73 41.42
CA ARG A 515 -11.99 22.32 40.26
C ARG A 515 -12.65 23.61 39.78
N ALA A 516 -13.97 23.65 39.65
CA ALA A 516 -14.69 24.86 39.25
C ALA A 516 -14.51 26.00 40.27
N ARG A 517 -14.53 25.69 41.57
CA ARG A 517 -14.25 26.69 42.63
C ARG A 517 -12.82 27.21 42.55
N PHE A 518 -11.84 26.33 42.38
CA PHE A 518 -10.43 26.73 42.24
C PHE A 518 -10.22 27.60 41.00
N ALA A 519 -10.71 27.17 39.82
CA ALA A 519 -10.64 27.93 38.58
C ALA A 519 -11.26 29.32 38.71
N SER A 520 -12.45 29.43 39.31
CA SER A 520 -13.12 30.71 39.55
C SER A 520 -12.38 31.62 40.53
N ALA A 521 -11.50 31.08 41.39
CA ALA A 521 -10.76 31.84 42.39
C ALA A 521 -9.37 32.30 41.91
N VAL A 522 -8.72 31.55 41.00
CA VAL A 522 -7.39 31.91 40.46
C VAL A 522 -7.43 32.45 39.02
N GLY A 523 -8.55 32.30 38.32
CA GLY A 523 -8.72 32.68 36.92
C GLY A 523 -8.14 31.67 35.92
N ASP A 524 -8.70 31.66 34.72
CA ASP A 524 -8.47 30.62 33.70
C ASP A 524 -6.98 30.39 33.37
N SER A 525 -6.20 31.47 33.23
CA SER A 525 -4.76 31.41 32.91
C SER A 525 -3.95 30.65 33.98
N VAL A 526 -4.21 30.92 35.26
CA VAL A 526 -3.51 30.26 36.37
C VAL A 526 -4.01 28.83 36.54
N TYR A 527 -5.31 28.60 36.31
CA TYR A 527 -5.92 27.28 36.38
C TYR A 527 -5.42 26.33 35.29
N GLU A 528 -5.42 26.74 34.00
CA GLU A 528 -4.89 25.88 32.94
C GLU A 528 -3.36 25.69 33.09
N SER A 529 -2.60 26.71 33.52
CA SER A 529 -1.17 26.53 33.84
C SER A 529 -0.93 25.48 34.94
N TRP A 530 -1.79 25.45 35.97
CA TRP A 530 -1.78 24.39 36.99
C TRP A 530 -2.09 23.02 36.39
N ARG A 531 -3.10 22.91 35.51
CA ARG A 531 -3.44 21.64 34.86
C ARG A 531 -2.31 21.12 33.99
N GLU A 532 -1.74 21.98 33.16
CA GLU A 532 -0.67 21.64 32.23
C GLU A 532 0.59 21.15 32.96
N THR A 533 0.93 21.79 34.09
CA THR A 533 2.19 21.54 34.81
C THR A 533 2.07 20.56 35.98
N CYS A 534 0.98 20.62 36.75
CA CYS A 534 0.81 19.91 38.03
C CYS A 534 -0.21 18.76 37.96
N GLU A 535 -1.20 18.84 37.07
CA GLU A 535 -2.14 17.74 36.87
C GLU A 535 -1.51 16.65 36.00
N ASN A 536 -0.98 15.61 36.66
CA ASN A 536 -0.66 14.34 36.02
C ASN A 536 -1.96 13.70 35.49
N TRP A 537 -2.36 14.05 34.26
CA TRP A 537 -3.61 13.57 33.71
C TRP A 537 -3.56 12.05 33.47
N ARG A 538 -4.25 11.32 34.35
CA ARG A 538 -4.51 9.88 34.28
C ARG A 538 -6.01 9.66 34.56
N ALA A 539 -6.85 10.06 33.61
CA ALA A 539 -8.30 10.03 33.81
C ALA A 539 -8.85 8.61 33.93
N ARG A 540 -9.05 8.18 35.19
CA ARG A 540 -10.20 7.41 35.72
C ARG A 540 -10.65 6.13 34.99
N GLY A 541 -9.90 5.66 34.00
CA GLY A 541 -10.19 4.44 33.24
C GLY A 541 -10.00 3.17 34.07
N MET A 542 -10.73 2.13 33.69
CA MET A 542 -10.78 0.83 34.38
C MET A 542 -9.42 0.08 34.43
N TYR A 543 -8.43 0.48 33.62
CA TYR A 543 -7.18 -0.25 33.38
C TYR A 543 -5.93 0.66 33.27
N GLN A 544 -5.65 1.50 34.28
CA GLN A 544 -4.39 2.27 34.33
C GLN A 544 -3.75 2.23 35.73
N HIS A 545 -2.44 1.98 35.77
CA HIS A 545 -1.62 2.00 36.99
C HIS A 545 -0.95 3.37 37.21
N PHE A 546 -0.38 3.58 38.40
CA PHE A 546 0.41 4.77 38.73
C PHE A 546 1.72 4.81 37.94
N ALA A 547 2.31 6.01 37.80
CA ALA A 547 3.74 6.10 37.53
C ALA A 547 4.47 5.57 38.76
N ARG A 548 5.40 4.63 38.56
CA ARG A 548 6.49 4.45 39.52
C ARG A 548 7.41 5.68 39.42
N SER A 549 8.23 5.91 40.44
CA SER A 549 9.23 6.98 40.47
C SER A 549 10.02 7.08 39.17
N GLY A 550 10.06 8.27 38.53
CA GLY A 550 10.72 8.49 37.24
C GLY A 550 10.52 9.91 36.69
N THR A 551 11.06 10.16 35.50
CA THR A 551 10.98 11.44 34.80
C THR A 551 9.55 11.80 34.39
N ALA A 552 9.19 13.08 34.44
CA ALA A 552 7.87 13.55 34.01
C ALA A 552 7.68 13.40 32.49
N GLY A 553 6.58 12.76 32.10
CA GLY A 553 6.06 12.75 30.73
C GLY A 553 5.06 13.89 30.49
N PHE A 554 4.78 14.19 29.22
CA PHE A 554 3.89 15.27 28.80
C PHE A 554 2.43 15.04 29.22
N ASN A 555 1.68 16.13 29.45
CA ASN A 555 0.27 16.05 29.83
C ASN A 555 -0.60 15.57 28.66
N LEU A 556 -1.06 14.33 28.73
CA LEU A 556 -1.86 13.71 27.67
C LEU A 556 -3.26 14.34 27.49
N ALA A 557 -3.88 14.92 28.53
CA ALA A 557 -5.12 15.68 28.32
C ALA A 557 -4.88 16.94 27.51
N TRP A 558 -3.78 17.65 27.77
CA TRP A 558 -3.45 18.86 27.03
C TRP A 558 -3.26 18.54 25.54
N ALA A 559 -2.47 17.51 25.23
CA ALA A 559 -2.31 16.99 23.87
C ALA A 559 -3.65 16.61 23.22
N ARG A 560 -4.50 15.85 23.92
CA ARG A 560 -5.82 15.42 23.42
C ARG A 560 -6.77 16.58 23.13
N ARG A 561 -6.85 17.56 24.04
CA ARG A 561 -7.70 18.75 23.87
C ARG A 561 -7.17 19.65 22.76
N TRP A 562 -5.85 19.81 22.65
CA TRP A 562 -5.23 20.56 21.55
C TRP A 562 -5.48 19.90 20.19
N VAL A 563 -5.30 18.58 20.05
CA VAL A 563 -5.62 17.86 18.80
C VAL A 563 -7.10 17.97 18.43
N ALA A 564 -8.01 17.89 19.41
CA ALA A 564 -9.44 18.10 19.16
C ALA A 564 -9.73 19.52 18.64
N MET A 565 -9.31 20.56 19.38
CA MET A 565 -9.45 21.96 18.96
C MET A 565 -8.84 22.20 17.59
N ARG A 566 -7.63 21.68 17.34
CA ARG A 566 -6.90 21.86 16.08
C ARG A 566 -7.62 21.19 14.91
N ALA A 567 -8.22 20.00 15.12
CA ALA A 567 -9.04 19.34 14.11
C ALA A 567 -10.28 20.16 13.70
N HIS A 568 -10.87 20.94 14.61
CA HIS A 568 -11.93 21.91 14.27
C HIS A 568 -11.37 23.16 13.57
N GLN A 569 -10.22 23.69 14.00
CA GLN A 569 -9.56 24.83 13.35
C GLN A 569 -9.13 24.56 11.90
N LEU A 570 -8.90 23.29 11.54
CA LEU A 570 -8.70 22.85 10.16
C LEU A 570 -9.99 22.92 9.30
N GLY A 571 -11.11 23.39 9.88
CA GLY A 571 -12.34 23.75 9.17
C GLY A 571 -13.42 22.67 9.16
N TRP A 572 -13.34 21.64 10.00
CA TRP A 572 -14.44 20.69 10.13
C TRP A 572 -15.68 21.37 10.72
N SER A 573 -16.83 21.26 10.05
CA SER A 573 -18.14 21.69 10.56
C SER A 573 -19.22 20.64 10.30
N GLU A 574 -20.26 20.63 11.14
CA GLU A 574 -21.44 19.78 10.94
C GLU A 574 -22.12 20.05 9.59
N ALA A 575 -22.23 21.32 9.19
CA ALA A 575 -22.91 21.74 7.96
C ALA A 575 -22.23 21.25 6.67
N LEU A 576 -20.91 21.08 6.66
CA LEU A 576 -20.17 20.59 5.49
C LEU A 576 -19.96 19.07 5.53
N HIS A 577 -19.66 18.49 6.69
CA HIS A 577 -19.15 17.11 6.79
C HIS A 577 -20.05 16.17 7.59
N GLY A 578 -21.02 16.69 8.35
CA GLY A 578 -21.83 15.90 9.28
C GLY A 578 -22.57 14.75 8.60
N ASP A 579 -23.09 14.96 7.39
CA ASP A 579 -23.85 13.95 6.65
C ASP A 579 -22.96 12.84 6.07
N PHE A 580 -21.72 13.14 5.71
CA PHE A 580 -20.74 12.11 5.31
C PHE A 580 -20.24 11.34 6.55
N ASP A 581 -19.78 12.06 7.58
CA ASP A 581 -19.28 11.47 8.83
C ASP A 581 -20.34 10.60 9.53
N GLY A 582 -21.61 10.98 9.44
CA GLY A 582 -22.75 10.24 9.99
C GLY A 582 -23.04 8.93 9.27
N ARG A 583 -22.92 8.89 7.94
CA ARG A 583 -23.14 7.68 7.11
C ARG A 583 -22.14 6.58 7.43
N LEU A 584 -20.87 6.93 7.69
CA LEU A 584 -19.80 5.97 7.98
C LEU A 584 -19.87 5.33 9.38
N ARG A 585 -20.81 5.71 10.25
CA ARG A 585 -20.87 5.21 11.65
C ARG A 585 -21.28 3.73 11.79
N GLN A 586 -21.69 3.05 10.71
CA GLN A 586 -22.26 1.70 10.77
C GLN A 586 -21.22 0.57 10.75
N ASP A 587 -20.03 0.77 10.20
CA ASP A 587 -18.95 -0.22 10.28
C ASP A 587 -17.81 0.26 11.19
N ARG A 588 -17.47 -0.55 12.20
CA ARG A 588 -16.36 -0.30 13.13
C ARG A 588 -15.15 -1.22 12.89
N ARG A 589 -15.26 -2.15 11.95
CA ARG A 589 -14.25 -3.18 11.64
C ARG A 589 -13.50 -2.85 10.36
N ASP A 590 -14.15 -2.20 9.40
CA ASP A 590 -13.47 -1.70 8.20
C ASP A 590 -12.86 -0.30 8.46
N HIS A 591 -11.54 -0.19 8.39
CA HIS A 591 -10.79 1.06 8.53
C HIS A 591 -10.45 1.71 7.17
N ARG A 592 -10.89 1.13 6.05
CA ARG A 592 -10.58 1.60 4.69
C ARG A 592 -11.08 3.01 4.39
N VAL A 593 -12.23 3.42 4.92
CA VAL A 593 -12.82 4.74 4.70
C VAL A 593 -12.88 5.52 6.01
N GLU A 594 -12.14 6.61 6.07
CA GLU A 594 -12.13 7.51 7.23
C GLU A 594 -13.23 8.57 7.11
N ARG A 595 -13.72 9.02 8.27
CA ARG A 595 -14.50 10.25 8.39
C ARG A 595 -13.63 11.48 8.06
N ILE A 596 -14.20 12.57 7.55
CA ILE A 596 -13.46 13.83 7.37
C ILE A 596 -12.97 14.34 8.74
N GLY A 597 -13.80 14.25 9.78
CA GLY A 597 -13.38 14.59 11.14
C GLY A 597 -12.23 13.72 11.66
N LYS A 598 -12.01 12.53 11.09
CA LYS A 598 -10.87 11.65 11.40
C LYS A 598 -9.61 12.04 10.63
N LYS A 599 -9.73 12.49 9.37
CA LYS A 599 -8.63 13.11 8.60
C LYS A 599 -8.05 14.32 9.36
N SER A 600 -8.90 15.24 9.81
CA SER A 600 -8.45 16.43 10.56
C SER A 600 -7.72 16.08 11.86
N GLN A 601 -8.12 15.01 12.56
CA GLN A 601 -7.43 14.52 13.76
C GLN A 601 -6.02 13.98 13.47
N TRP A 602 -5.82 13.28 12.35
CA TRP A 602 -4.48 12.82 11.94
C TRP A 602 -3.57 13.99 11.58
N ILE A 603 -4.07 14.95 10.81
CA ILE A 603 -3.32 16.17 10.45
C ILE A 603 -2.87 16.92 11.71
N ALA A 604 -3.80 17.14 12.66
CA ALA A 604 -3.49 17.77 13.94
C ALA A 604 -2.49 16.96 14.79
N LEU A 605 -2.56 15.62 14.77
CA LEU A 605 -1.58 14.77 15.46
C LEU A 605 -0.18 14.83 14.83
N TYR A 606 -0.08 14.83 13.50
CA TYR A 606 1.20 14.96 12.79
C TYR A 606 1.83 16.33 13.04
N GLU A 607 1.02 17.38 13.16
CA GLU A 607 1.46 18.71 13.57
C GLU A 607 1.94 18.74 15.03
N LEU A 608 1.20 18.12 15.95
CA LEU A 608 1.61 18.03 17.36
C LEU A 608 2.94 17.28 17.51
N LYS A 609 3.09 16.08 16.92
CA LYS A 609 4.35 15.30 17.02
C LYS A 609 5.53 16.08 16.42
N ALA A 610 5.32 16.84 15.34
CA ALA A 610 6.35 17.71 14.77
C ALA A 610 6.79 18.83 15.72
N ARG A 611 5.83 19.59 16.28
CA ARG A 611 6.11 20.68 17.24
C ARG A 611 6.81 20.15 18.50
N MET A 612 6.40 18.98 18.99
CA MET A 612 6.99 18.33 20.17
C MET A 612 8.41 17.79 19.89
N ALA A 613 8.62 17.12 18.74
CA ALA A 613 9.92 16.58 18.36
C ALA A 613 11.00 17.66 18.26
N ASP A 614 10.66 18.85 17.75
CA ASP A 614 11.57 19.99 17.68
C ASP A 614 11.95 20.52 19.07
N ASN A 615 10.96 20.73 19.93
CA ASN A 615 11.10 21.56 21.12
C ASN A 615 11.38 20.80 22.41
N LEU A 616 10.89 19.56 22.57
CA LEU A 616 10.87 18.86 23.84
C LEU A 616 11.98 17.81 23.99
N ALA A 617 12.35 17.55 25.26
CA ALA A 617 13.20 16.42 25.59
C ALA A 617 12.42 15.09 25.58
N LEU A 618 13.11 13.99 25.29
CA LEU A 618 12.56 12.63 25.39
C LEU A 618 12.79 12.07 26.79
N THR A 619 11.82 11.32 27.30
CA THR A 619 11.93 10.55 28.55
C THR A 619 12.70 9.27 28.30
N GLN A 620 13.57 8.88 29.24
CA GLN A 620 14.19 7.55 29.23
C GLN A 620 13.10 6.52 29.53
N THR A 621 12.62 5.84 28.49
CA THR A 621 11.65 4.75 28.59
C THR A 621 12.37 3.43 28.37
N ASP A 622 12.33 2.55 29.37
CA ASP A 622 12.90 1.21 29.28
C ASP A 622 12.03 0.34 28.33
N GLY A 623 12.58 0.02 27.15
CA GLY A 623 11.97 -0.87 26.16
C GLY A 623 11.12 -0.15 25.12
N ASP A 624 11.40 -0.44 23.84
CA ASP A 624 10.63 -0.06 22.64
C ASP A 624 10.03 1.35 22.68
N GLY A 625 10.92 2.35 22.75
CA GLY A 625 10.52 3.75 22.54
C GLY A 625 9.90 3.89 21.14
N ASP A 626 8.66 4.42 21.07
CA ASP A 626 7.97 4.65 19.80
C ASP A 626 8.77 5.67 18.96
N GLU A 627 9.68 5.19 18.11
CA GLU A 627 10.56 5.99 17.26
C GLU A 627 9.77 7.06 16.45
N PRO A 628 10.40 8.12 15.94
CA PRO A 628 9.77 9.06 14.99
C PRO A 628 8.93 8.33 13.91
N GLU A 629 9.48 7.22 13.42
CA GLU A 629 9.03 6.22 12.47
C GLU A 629 7.71 5.52 12.85
N ALA A 630 7.33 5.45 14.14
CA ALA A 630 6.11 4.75 14.60
C ALA A 630 4.77 5.35 14.11
N LEU A 631 4.80 6.48 13.37
CA LEU A 631 3.64 7.02 12.65
C LEU A 631 3.66 6.76 11.13
N ARG A 632 4.72 6.13 10.59
CA ARG A 632 4.79 5.68 9.20
C ARG A 632 3.64 4.71 8.93
N ASN A 633 2.89 5.01 7.88
CA ASN A 633 1.61 4.38 7.56
C ASN A 633 1.57 3.81 6.13
N LEU A 634 2.71 3.82 5.43
CA LEU A 634 2.91 3.43 4.04
C LEU A 634 4.42 3.27 3.83
N ASP A 635 4.88 2.21 3.18
CA ASP A 635 6.26 2.14 2.68
C ASP A 635 6.29 2.62 1.21
N PRO A 636 6.73 3.85 0.89
CA PRO A 636 6.69 4.34 -0.49
C PRO A 636 7.71 3.64 -1.41
N SER A 637 8.63 2.83 -0.88
CA SER A 637 9.60 2.08 -1.66
C SER A 637 9.12 0.69 -2.10
N LEU A 638 8.21 0.04 -1.35
CA LEU A 638 7.57 -1.22 -1.73
C LEU A 638 6.46 -0.98 -2.76
N LEU A 639 6.54 -1.62 -3.93
CA LEU A 639 5.57 -1.46 -5.04
C LEU A 639 4.81 -2.75 -5.39
N LEU A 640 5.01 -3.81 -4.62
CA LEU A 640 4.20 -5.03 -4.68
C LEU A 640 2.93 -4.83 -3.84
N GLU A 641 1.75 -5.11 -4.40
CA GLU A 641 0.49 -5.22 -3.63
C GLU A 641 0.42 -6.54 -2.84
N GLN A 642 1.10 -7.57 -3.32
CA GLN A 642 1.21 -8.87 -2.66
C GLN A 642 2.46 -9.62 -3.11
N THR A 643 2.80 -10.67 -2.38
CA THR A 643 3.80 -11.68 -2.77
C THR A 643 3.13 -13.03 -2.99
N GLU A 644 3.85 -13.95 -3.63
CA GLU A 644 3.44 -15.35 -3.79
C GLU A 644 3.86 -16.23 -2.58
N GLU A 645 4.11 -15.59 -1.42
CA GLU A 645 4.48 -16.24 -0.16
C GLU A 645 3.32 -17.09 0.40
N LEU A 646 3.63 -18.30 0.85
CA LEU A 646 2.67 -19.22 1.46
C LEU A 646 2.45 -18.99 2.96
N HIS A 647 3.36 -18.30 3.63
CA HIS A 647 3.45 -18.11 5.08
C HIS A 647 3.37 -19.45 5.81
N TRP A 648 2.32 -19.66 6.61
CA TRP A 648 2.06 -20.91 7.33
C TRP A 648 1.27 -21.96 6.52
N SER A 649 0.95 -21.68 5.25
CA SER A 649 0.29 -22.62 4.34
C SER A 649 1.26 -23.71 3.89
N GLN A 650 0.72 -24.86 3.48
CA GLN A 650 1.56 -25.97 2.99
C GLN A 650 2.15 -25.66 1.61
N LEU A 651 3.39 -26.11 1.40
CA LEU A 651 4.03 -26.12 0.10
C LEU A 651 3.55 -27.34 -0.73
N ASP A 652 2.58 -27.12 -1.62
CA ASP A 652 1.95 -28.15 -2.47
C ASP A 652 2.94 -28.91 -3.40
N ARG A 653 4.07 -28.28 -3.76
CA ARG A 653 5.09 -28.79 -4.70
C ARG A 653 6.47 -28.22 -4.35
N SER A 654 7.53 -29.00 -4.55
CA SER A 654 8.91 -28.51 -4.41
C SER A 654 9.17 -27.28 -5.29
N THR A 655 9.84 -26.27 -4.74
CA THR A 655 10.47 -25.20 -5.52
C THR A 655 11.95 -25.52 -5.77
N PHE A 656 12.64 -24.80 -6.66
CA PHE A 656 14.06 -25.07 -6.91
C PHE A 656 14.95 -24.69 -5.71
N TRP A 657 14.46 -23.85 -4.78
CA TRP A 657 15.16 -23.46 -3.55
C TRP A 657 14.67 -24.21 -2.30
N THR A 658 13.51 -24.84 -2.36
CA THR A 658 12.92 -25.60 -1.25
C THR A 658 12.49 -26.99 -1.74
N PRO A 659 13.37 -28.01 -1.63
CA PRO A 659 12.97 -29.39 -1.89
C PRO A 659 11.85 -29.82 -0.94
N ALA A 660 10.95 -30.66 -1.44
CA ALA A 660 9.79 -31.16 -0.71
C ALA A 660 9.96 -32.66 -0.34
N PRO A 661 9.37 -33.11 0.78
CA PRO A 661 9.42 -34.49 1.25
C PRO A 661 8.40 -35.39 0.52
N ASP A 662 8.62 -36.72 0.49
CA ASP A 662 7.61 -37.67 0.00
C ASP A 662 6.61 -38.02 1.12
N LEU A 663 5.59 -37.18 1.25
CA LEU A 663 4.50 -37.36 2.19
C LEU A 663 3.26 -38.03 1.58
N SER A 664 3.43 -38.94 0.62
CA SER A 664 2.36 -39.79 0.07
C SER A 664 1.47 -40.42 1.16
N PRO A 665 0.12 -40.41 1.04
CA PRO A 665 -0.79 -40.91 2.09
C PRO A 665 -0.48 -42.32 2.58
N THR A 666 -0.60 -42.55 3.90
CA THR A 666 -0.15 -43.80 4.52
C THR A 666 -0.99 -44.22 5.74
N THR A 667 -0.72 -45.42 6.27
CA THR A 667 -1.32 -45.90 7.53
C THR A 667 -0.57 -45.36 8.74
N LEU A 668 -1.17 -45.35 9.93
CA LEU A 668 -0.51 -44.97 11.18
C LEU A 668 0.77 -45.80 11.43
N ARG A 669 0.75 -47.10 11.07
CA ARG A 669 1.95 -47.96 11.13
C ARG A 669 3.04 -47.48 10.16
N GLY A 670 2.66 -47.06 8.96
CA GLY A 670 3.57 -46.45 7.98
C GLY A 670 4.12 -45.10 8.45
N ALA A 671 3.29 -44.27 9.09
CA ALA A 671 3.71 -43.00 9.69
C ALA A 671 4.72 -43.22 10.83
N LEU A 672 4.46 -44.16 11.74
CA LEU A 672 5.40 -44.53 12.82
C LEU A 672 6.72 -45.05 12.26
N ALA A 673 6.69 -45.92 11.24
CA ALA A 673 7.90 -46.38 10.57
C ALA A 673 8.67 -45.25 9.86
N TRP A 674 7.95 -44.27 9.27
CA TRP A 674 8.55 -43.07 8.69
C TRP A 674 9.26 -42.20 9.73
N LEU A 675 8.68 -42.03 10.92
CA LEU A 675 9.26 -41.27 12.04
C LEU A 675 10.57 -41.90 12.53
N ASP A 676 10.62 -43.23 12.65
CA ASP A 676 11.84 -43.95 13.05
C ASP A 676 12.90 -44.00 11.93
N SER A 677 12.53 -43.80 10.65
CA SER A 677 13.44 -43.88 9.50
C SER A 677 14.22 -42.60 9.19
N ASP A 678 15.33 -42.75 8.45
CA ASP A 678 16.14 -41.63 7.92
C ASP A 678 15.61 -41.00 6.62
N ARG A 679 14.34 -41.26 6.26
CA ARG A 679 13.67 -40.59 5.14
C ARG A 679 13.23 -39.17 5.50
N ASP A 680 13.15 -38.30 4.50
CA ASP A 680 12.61 -36.94 4.59
C ASP A 680 13.30 -36.02 5.62
N PHE A 681 14.54 -36.34 6.01
CA PHE A 681 15.44 -35.35 6.61
C PHE A 681 15.95 -34.43 5.51
N LEU A 682 15.31 -33.27 5.37
CA LEU A 682 15.65 -32.25 4.38
C LEU A 682 16.82 -31.40 4.88
N ASP A 683 17.96 -32.03 5.13
CA ASP A 683 19.18 -31.46 5.72
C ASP A 683 20.45 -31.82 4.93
N GLY A 684 20.30 -32.12 3.64
CA GLY A 684 21.44 -32.34 2.75
C GLY A 684 22.01 -31.05 2.17
N PRO A 685 23.23 -31.07 1.60
CA PRO A 685 23.83 -29.90 0.96
C PRO A 685 23.05 -29.40 -0.27
N ASP A 686 22.22 -30.25 -0.87
CA ASP A 686 21.24 -29.93 -1.92
C ASP A 686 20.12 -28.97 -1.46
N THR A 687 19.94 -28.81 -0.14
CA THR A 687 19.04 -27.80 0.44
C THR A 687 19.67 -26.41 0.53
N ILE A 688 20.99 -26.32 0.39
CA ILE A 688 21.78 -25.09 0.46
C ILE A 688 22.23 -24.70 -0.96
N ALA A 689 22.93 -25.59 -1.65
CA ALA A 689 23.47 -25.35 -2.98
C ALA A 689 22.45 -25.75 -4.06
N VAL A 690 21.82 -24.74 -4.66
CA VAL A 690 20.74 -24.91 -5.64
C VAL A 690 21.12 -24.29 -6.99
N THR A 691 20.38 -24.62 -8.05
CA THR A 691 20.61 -24.08 -9.40
C THR A 691 19.35 -23.39 -9.89
N GLU A 692 19.49 -22.16 -10.37
CA GLU A 692 18.39 -21.38 -10.93
C GLU A 692 17.94 -21.99 -12.28
N PRO A 693 16.65 -22.33 -12.48
CA PRO A 693 16.21 -23.12 -13.63
C PRO A 693 16.47 -22.47 -15.00
N ASP A 694 16.24 -21.16 -15.12
CA ASP A 694 16.27 -20.47 -16.41
C ASP A 694 17.68 -20.05 -16.85
N SER A 695 18.56 -19.73 -15.89
CA SER A 695 19.93 -19.26 -16.16
C SER A 695 21.00 -20.36 -15.99
N GLY A 696 20.67 -21.46 -15.32
CA GLY A 696 21.64 -22.48 -14.89
C GLY A 696 22.62 -21.99 -13.82
N ARG A 697 22.36 -20.83 -13.20
CA ARG A 697 23.29 -20.19 -12.26
C ARG A 697 23.34 -20.92 -10.91
N PRO A 698 24.54 -21.22 -10.37
CA PRO A 698 24.67 -21.74 -9.01
C PRO A 698 24.35 -20.67 -7.95
N MET A 699 23.44 -21.02 -7.05
CA MET A 699 22.95 -20.18 -5.95
C MET A 699 23.15 -20.90 -4.61
N LEU A 700 23.18 -20.14 -3.51
CA LEU A 700 23.14 -20.64 -2.15
C LEU A 700 21.90 -20.08 -1.44
N VAL A 701 21.16 -20.94 -0.75
CA VAL A 701 20.10 -20.53 0.19
C VAL A 701 20.78 -20.09 1.48
N LEU A 702 20.66 -18.82 1.87
CA LEU A 702 21.23 -18.29 3.12
C LEU A 702 20.32 -18.51 4.32
N SER A 703 19.01 -18.31 4.13
CA SER A 703 18.00 -18.55 5.16
C SER A 703 16.66 -18.95 4.53
N GLY A 704 15.89 -19.78 5.24
CA GLY A 704 14.67 -20.41 4.72
C GLY A 704 13.87 -21.12 5.82
N PHE A 705 12.54 -21.06 5.75
CA PHE A 705 11.64 -21.88 6.56
C PHE A 705 10.60 -22.54 5.66
N ALA A 706 10.22 -23.78 5.95
CA ALA A 706 9.15 -24.47 5.23
C ALA A 706 8.48 -25.53 6.12
N ARG A 707 7.18 -25.76 5.89
CA ARG A 707 6.38 -26.74 6.63
C ARG A 707 5.49 -27.55 5.70
N TRP A 708 5.35 -28.83 6.03
CA TRP A 708 4.54 -29.81 5.32
C TRP A 708 3.74 -30.64 6.32
N GLU A 709 2.49 -30.96 6.00
CA GLU A 709 1.66 -31.87 6.78
C GLU A 709 0.87 -32.77 5.83
N ALA A 710 0.76 -34.06 6.13
CA ALA A 710 0.03 -35.02 5.32
C ALA A 710 -0.78 -36.00 6.16
N PRO A 711 -2.00 -36.37 5.73
CA PRO A 711 -2.86 -37.27 6.49
C PRO A 711 -2.30 -38.70 6.55
N CYS A 712 -2.60 -39.39 7.64
CA CYS A 712 -2.61 -40.85 7.71
C CYS A 712 -3.98 -41.34 8.22
N ASP A 713 -4.26 -42.64 8.08
CA ASP A 713 -5.57 -43.24 8.42
C ASP A 713 -6.16 -42.82 9.79
N ARG A 714 -5.32 -42.63 10.81
CA ARG A 714 -5.68 -42.22 12.20
C ARG A 714 -4.99 -40.96 12.70
N GLY A 715 -4.46 -40.12 11.81
CA GLY A 715 -3.73 -38.93 12.23
C GLY A 715 -3.17 -38.12 11.08
N ARG A 716 -2.03 -37.48 11.34
CA ARG A 716 -1.24 -36.76 10.35
C ARG A 716 0.24 -36.82 10.69
N ARG A 717 1.08 -36.86 9.66
CA ARG A 717 2.49 -36.49 9.75
C ARG A 717 2.59 -34.98 9.59
N ASP A 718 3.40 -34.34 10.42
CA ASP A 718 3.70 -32.92 10.38
C ASP A 718 5.22 -32.80 10.41
N MET A 719 5.82 -32.00 9.53
CA MET A 719 7.25 -31.75 9.54
C MET A 719 7.56 -30.34 9.07
N TRP A 720 8.65 -29.79 9.60
CA TRP A 720 9.13 -28.48 9.20
C TRP A 720 10.66 -28.47 9.19
N ARG A 721 11.22 -27.53 8.43
CA ARG A 721 12.66 -27.29 8.30
C ARG A 721 12.93 -25.79 8.42
N ARG A 722 13.89 -25.43 9.25
CA ARG A 722 14.52 -24.11 9.31
C ARG A 722 15.97 -24.25 8.84
N LEU A 723 16.39 -23.38 7.95
CA LEU A 723 17.76 -23.25 7.46
C LEU A 723 18.14 -21.80 7.74
N ASN A 724 19.21 -21.59 8.51
CA ASN A 724 19.80 -20.27 8.76
C ASN A 724 21.32 -20.37 8.58
N SER A 725 21.98 -19.26 8.25
CA SER A 725 23.43 -19.21 8.09
C SER A 725 24.08 -18.00 8.75
N VAL A 726 25.33 -18.21 9.15
CA VAL A 726 26.18 -17.22 9.82
C VAL A 726 27.56 -17.23 9.19
N VAL A 727 28.29 -16.14 9.31
CA VAL A 727 29.74 -16.12 9.04
C VAL A 727 30.52 -15.92 10.32
N VAL A 728 31.65 -16.61 10.39
CA VAL A 728 32.67 -16.48 11.43
C VAL A 728 34.02 -16.32 10.75
N LYS A 729 35.04 -15.85 11.46
CA LYS A 729 36.40 -15.90 10.92
C LYS A 729 36.82 -17.34 10.63
N ARG A 730 37.63 -17.54 9.59
CA ARG A 730 38.11 -18.88 9.21
C ARG A 730 38.92 -19.55 10.32
N GLU A 731 39.68 -18.76 11.08
CA GLU A 731 40.44 -19.22 12.26
C GLU A 731 39.54 -19.76 13.39
N ASP A 732 38.37 -19.15 13.60
CA ASP A 732 37.43 -19.54 14.66
C ASP A 732 36.40 -20.60 14.23
N CYS A 733 36.36 -20.95 12.93
CA CYS A 733 35.34 -21.83 12.36
C CYS A 733 35.27 -23.20 13.06
N ALA A 734 36.42 -23.81 13.37
CA ALA A 734 36.46 -25.08 14.10
C ALA A 734 35.86 -24.98 15.51
N ALA A 735 36.06 -23.86 16.21
CA ALA A 735 35.50 -23.61 17.53
C ALA A 735 33.98 -23.38 17.47
N ALA A 736 33.50 -22.60 16.48
CA ALA A 736 32.07 -22.38 16.25
C ALA A 736 31.33 -23.69 15.94
N VAL A 737 31.87 -24.51 15.03
CA VAL A 737 31.29 -25.81 14.69
C VAL A 737 31.28 -26.75 15.90
N ALA A 738 32.37 -26.80 16.67
CA ALA A 738 32.44 -27.61 17.89
C ALA A 738 31.44 -27.15 18.97
N TRP A 739 31.18 -25.84 19.08
CA TRP A 739 30.16 -25.30 19.98
C TRP A 739 28.74 -25.66 19.51
N LEU A 740 28.42 -25.49 18.23
CA LEU A 740 27.10 -25.79 17.64
C LEU A 740 26.77 -27.28 17.58
N SER A 741 27.77 -28.14 17.43
CA SER A 741 27.59 -29.58 17.20
C SER A 741 26.86 -30.28 18.35
N GLY A 742 25.94 -31.19 18.01
CA GLY A 742 25.21 -31.99 18.99
C GLY A 742 24.10 -31.26 19.74
N ARG A 743 23.65 -30.09 19.26
CA ARG A 743 22.54 -29.31 19.84
C ARG A 743 21.31 -29.30 18.93
N PRO A 744 20.09 -29.21 19.50
CA PRO A 744 18.90 -28.84 18.75
C PRO A 744 18.94 -27.34 18.43
N LEU A 745 19.23 -26.98 17.18
CA LEU A 745 19.11 -25.62 16.67
C LEU A 745 17.79 -25.54 15.90
N LEU A 746 16.74 -25.15 16.60
CA LEU A 746 15.35 -25.25 16.16
C LEU A 746 14.68 -23.86 16.10
N ASP A 747 15.09 -22.93 16.95
CA ASP A 747 14.55 -21.58 17.03
C ASP A 747 15.14 -20.65 15.93
N GLU A 748 14.52 -19.49 15.70
CA GLU A 748 15.08 -18.48 14.79
C GLU A 748 16.25 -17.72 15.42
N HIS A 749 16.26 -17.60 16.74
CA HIS A 749 17.32 -16.96 17.50
C HIS A 749 18.50 -17.90 17.82
N ASP A 750 18.45 -19.18 17.39
CA ASP A 750 19.53 -20.15 17.63
C ASP A 750 20.80 -19.90 16.82
N LEU A 751 20.69 -19.16 15.72
CA LEU A 751 21.79 -18.49 15.04
C LEU A 751 21.51 -16.97 15.05
N PRO A 752 22.51 -16.08 15.07
CA PRO A 752 22.27 -14.65 15.09
C PRO A 752 21.77 -14.19 13.72
N SER A 753 20.67 -13.45 13.69
CA SER A 753 20.20 -12.73 12.51
C SER A 753 20.99 -11.43 12.33
N ALA A 754 21.02 -10.91 11.10
CA ALA A 754 21.54 -9.57 10.85
C ALA A 754 20.52 -8.52 11.29
N ARG A 755 21.01 -7.34 11.69
CA ARG A 755 20.12 -6.22 12.02
C ARG A 755 19.31 -5.82 10.78
N SER A 756 18.04 -5.50 11.02
CA SER A 756 17.10 -5.01 10.02
C SER A 756 16.21 -3.97 10.69
N GLN A 757 15.53 -3.13 9.90
CA GLN A 757 14.59 -2.15 10.43
C GLN A 757 13.29 -2.80 10.95
N GLY A 758 13.03 -4.06 10.59
CA GLY A 758 11.83 -4.79 11.03
C GLY A 758 10.54 -4.10 10.61
N LEU A 759 9.63 -3.92 11.57
CA LEU A 759 8.35 -3.23 11.39
C LEU A 759 8.56 -1.71 11.28
N HIS A 760 7.80 -1.04 10.40
CA HIS A 760 7.90 0.40 10.06
C HIS A 760 9.16 0.84 9.29
N GLY A 761 10.08 -0.06 8.99
CA GLY A 761 11.18 0.18 8.05
C GLY A 761 10.69 0.30 6.60
N HIS A 762 11.38 1.09 5.78
CA HIS A 762 11.16 1.12 4.34
C HIS A 762 12.11 0.13 3.63
N LEU A 763 11.61 -0.68 2.70
CA LEU A 763 12.40 -1.66 1.93
C LEU A 763 13.62 -1.01 1.25
N GLY A 764 13.41 0.19 0.70
CA GLY A 764 14.41 1.02 0.04
C GLY A 764 15.37 1.73 0.98
N GLU A 765 15.12 1.77 2.29
CA GLU A 765 16.04 2.28 3.33
C GLU A 765 17.01 1.20 3.85
N HIS A 766 16.81 -0.07 3.46
CA HIS A 766 17.56 -1.20 4.03
C HIS A 766 19.08 -1.05 3.87
N ALA A 767 19.80 -1.45 4.92
CA ALA A 767 21.24 -1.24 5.16
C ALA A 767 21.70 0.23 5.27
N TRP A 768 21.44 1.11 4.30
CA TRP A 768 22.10 2.42 4.24
C TRP A 768 21.62 3.44 5.28
N VAL A 769 20.42 3.27 5.84
CA VAL A 769 19.89 4.16 6.88
C VAL A 769 20.50 3.91 8.26
N LEU A 770 21.15 2.76 8.46
CA LEU A 770 21.65 2.30 9.77
C LEU A 770 22.92 3.06 10.20
N PRO A 771 23.12 3.28 11.52
CA PRO A 771 24.33 3.90 12.07
C PRO A 771 25.65 3.25 11.59
N PRO A 772 26.69 4.04 11.24
CA PRO A 772 27.95 3.49 10.69
C PRO A 772 28.72 2.56 11.64
N ASP A 773 28.58 2.74 12.94
CA ASP A 773 29.15 1.91 14.00
C ASP A 773 28.43 0.56 14.15
N LEU A 774 27.20 0.43 13.63
CA LEU A 774 26.47 -0.84 13.57
C LEU A 774 26.76 -1.65 12.29
N ASN A 775 27.44 -1.09 11.29
CA ASN A 775 27.79 -1.79 10.04
C ASN A 775 28.84 -2.91 10.21
N ASP A 776 29.48 -3.02 11.39
CA ASP A 776 30.41 -4.10 11.68
C ASP A 776 29.69 -5.44 11.93
N ASP A 777 28.39 -5.41 12.29
CA ASP A 777 27.44 -6.52 12.50
C ASP A 777 27.95 -7.71 13.36
N TRP A 778 29.07 -7.55 14.09
CA TRP A 778 29.64 -8.64 14.87
C TRP A 778 28.93 -8.79 16.21
N ILE A 779 28.47 -10.00 16.49
CA ILE A 779 27.74 -10.34 17.72
C ILE A 779 28.68 -11.17 18.60
N GLU A 780 29.07 -10.58 19.75
CA GLU A 780 30.11 -11.13 20.63
C GLU A 780 29.60 -12.09 21.72
N ASP A 781 28.28 -12.18 21.95
CA ASP A 781 27.67 -12.96 23.04
C ASP A 781 26.38 -13.69 22.58
N TRP A 782 26.46 -14.46 21.49
CA TRP A 782 25.28 -15.19 21.00
C TRP A 782 25.03 -16.50 21.74
N SER A 783 23.75 -16.76 22.07
CA SER A 783 23.29 -17.97 22.73
C SER A 783 21.97 -18.46 22.14
N SER A 784 21.84 -19.78 21.97
CA SER A 784 20.60 -20.45 21.54
C SER A 784 19.46 -20.22 22.54
N TYR A 785 18.26 -19.90 22.08
CA TYR A 785 17.18 -19.43 22.93
C TYR A 785 16.45 -20.57 23.67
N TRP A 786 16.17 -20.34 24.96
CA TRP A 786 15.34 -21.18 25.85
C TRP A 786 15.03 -20.34 27.11
N ASP A 787 13.75 -20.07 27.43
CA ASP A 787 13.24 -19.64 28.77
C ASP A 787 11.81 -20.25 28.95
N GLU A 788 11.15 -20.40 30.11
CA GLU A 788 11.38 -19.94 31.50
C GLU A 788 12.26 -20.88 32.36
N GLY A 789 13.32 -20.36 33.01
CA GLY A 789 14.08 -21.11 34.02
C GLY A 789 15.41 -20.47 34.44
N LEU A 790 16.41 -20.33 33.57
CA LEU A 790 16.82 -21.34 32.58
C LEU A 790 18.33 -21.33 32.33
N LYS A 791 18.92 -22.52 32.29
CA LYS A 791 20.35 -22.73 32.04
C LYS A 791 20.67 -22.50 30.57
N ARG A 792 20.92 -21.23 30.20
CA ARG A 792 21.58 -20.87 28.94
C ARG A 792 22.84 -21.71 28.78
N TRP A 793 23.08 -22.22 27.56
CA TRP A 793 24.45 -22.58 27.21
C TRP A 793 25.33 -21.33 27.35
N LYS A 794 26.58 -21.48 27.82
CA LYS A 794 27.53 -20.36 27.77
C LYS A 794 27.55 -19.85 26.33
N GLY A 795 27.40 -18.54 26.16
CA GLY A 795 27.52 -17.88 24.86
C GLY A 795 28.79 -18.35 24.16
N SER A 796 28.74 -18.44 22.84
CA SER A 796 29.94 -18.79 22.08
C SER A 796 30.96 -17.67 22.26
N ASP A 797 32.18 -17.99 22.72
CA ASP A 797 33.29 -17.03 22.71
C ASP A 797 33.71 -16.66 21.26
N VAL A 798 33.12 -17.31 20.24
CA VAL A 798 33.32 -17.01 18.82
C VAL A 798 32.30 -15.98 18.34
N ARG A 799 32.81 -14.80 17.97
CA ARG A 799 32.05 -13.75 17.27
C ARG A 799 31.49 -14.27 15.95
N ALA A 800 30.26 -13.90 15.62
CA ALA A 800 29.61 -14.22 14.35
C ALA A 800 28.87 -13.00 13.77
N ARG A 801 28.59 -13.03 12.46
CA ARG A 801 27.60 -12.14 11.81
C ARG A 801 26.49 -12.98 11.18
N GLY A 802 25.25 -12.54 11.30
CA GLY A 802 24.14 -13.10 10.52
C GLY A 802 24.27 -12.76 9.05
N THR A 803 23.82 -13.64 8.14
CA THR A 803 23.87 -13.39 6.68
C THR A 803 22.65 -12.65 6.14
N THR A 804 21.54 -12.65 6.89
CA THR A 804 20.24 -12.09 6.46
C THR A 804 19.48 -11.44 7.61
N GLY A 805 18.69 -10.42 7.29
CA GLY A 805 17.64 -9.85 8.15
C GLY A 805 16.25 -10.05 7.53
N GLU A 806 15.20 -9.59 8.22
CA GLU A 806 13.82 -9.72 7.74
C GLU A 806 13.16 -8.36 7.50
N TYR A 807 12.23 -8.33 6.54
CA TYR A 807 11.37 -7.18 6.23
C TYR A 807 9.92 -7.59 6.40
N LEU A 808 9.10 -6.69 6.96
CA LEU A 808 7.69 -6.94 7.24
C LEU A 808 6.84 -5.68 7.02
N ALA A 809 5.86 -5.78 6.12
CA ALA A 809 4.78 -4.82 5.95
C ALA A 809 3.42 -5.50 6.19
N GLU A 810 2.73 -5.12 7.28
CA GLU A 810 1.50 -5.78 7.73
C GLU A 810 0.23 -5.23 7.05
N ALA A 811 -0.58 -6.09 6.44
CA ALA A 811 -1.88 -5.70 5.88
C ALA A 811 -2.96 -5.39 6.94
N SER A 812 -2.71 -5.74 8.20
CA SER A 812 -3.50 -5.30 9.37
C SER A 812 -3.13 -3.90 9.87
N GLY A 813 -2.09 -3.29 9.31
CA GLY A 813 -1.62 -1.96 9.66
C GLY A 813 -2.41 -0.84 8.97
N PHE A 814 -1.73 0.28 8.71
CA PHE A 814 -2.34 1.46 8.08
C PHE A 814 -2.07 1.58 6.57
N ASP A 815 -1.22 0.72 6.00
CA ASP A 815 -0.90 0.67 4.57
C ASP A 815 -1.97 -0.15 3.83
N HIS A 816 -2.90 0.52 3.13
CA HIS A 816 -3.93 -0.15 2.34
C HIS A 816 -3.57 -0.30 0.85
N SER A 817 -2.29 -0.13 0.50
CA SER A 817 -1.81 -0.44 -0.86
C SER A 817 -1.53 -1.93 -1.07
N ILE A 818 -1.26 -2.67 0.02
CA ILE A 818 -1.06 -4.11 0.04
C ILE A 818 -2.38 -4.86 0.31
N SER A 819 -2.51 -6.08 -0.21
CA SER A 819 -3.68 -6.95 -0.05
C SER A 819 -3.45 -8.09 0.96
N ASN A 820 -2.19 -8.49 1.18
CA ASN A 820 -1.75 -9.41 2.23
C ASN A 820 -0.51 -8.86 2.94
N THR A 821 -0.17 -9.44 4.09
CA THR A 821 1.09 -9.10 4.78
C THR A 821 2.26 -9.51 3.90
N VAL A 822 3.15 -8.57 3.61
CA VAL A 822 4.34 -8.78 2.79
C VAL A 822 5.53 -9.00 3.71
N SER A 823 6.21 -10.13 3.54
CA SER A 823 7.43 -10.47 4.29
C SER A 823 8.51 -11.00 3.35
N ALA A 824 9.77 -10.64 3.58
CA ALA A 824 10.90 -11.09 2.77
C ALA A 824 12.19 -11.21 3.59
N ARG A 825 13.11 -12.09 3.19
CA ARG A 825 14.46 -12.15 3.77
C ARG A 825 15.45 -11.36 2.93
N LEU A 826 16.07 -10.37 3.57
CA LEU A 826 16.97 -9.41 2.94
C LEU A 826 18.44 -9.76 3.28
N PRO A 827 19.42 -9.45 2.41
CA PRO A 827 20.84 -9.59 2.76
C PRO A 827 21.23 -8.73 3.97
N ALA A 828 22.17 -9.20 4.77
CA ALA A 828 22.73 -8.43 5.89
C ALA A 828 23.38 -7.10 5.41
N PRO A 829 23.32 -6.02 6.23
CA PRO A 829 23.99 -4.75 5.92
C PRO A 829 25.48 -4.90 5.58
N TRP A 830 26.25 -5.66 6.39
CA TRP A 830 27.67 -5.91 6.10
C TRP A 830 27.88 -6.62 4.74
N LEU A 831 27.00 -7.57 4.40
CA LEU A 831 27.08 -8.33 3.15
C LEU A 831 26.74 -7.43 1.95
N MET A 832 25.75 -6.55 2.10
CA MET A 832 25.45 -5.52 1.10
C MET A 832 26.64 -4.58 0.90
N ALA A 833 27.32 -4.16 1.96
CA ALA A 833 28.52 -3.32 1.85
C ALA A 833 29.67 -4.04 1.13
N ALA A 834 29.98 -5.29 1.53
CA ALA A 834 31.04 -6.10 0.94
C ALA A 834 30.81 -6.40 -0.55
N MET A 835 29.57 -6.71 -0.94
CA MET A 835 29.17 -6.99 -2.32
C MET A 835 28.75 -5.74 -3.12
N LYS A 836 28.77 -4.54 -2.51
CA LYS A 836 28.28 -3.26 -3.08
C LYS A 836 26.86 -3.35 -3.64
N LEU A 837 25.96 -3.98 -2.90
CA LEU A 837 24.59 -4.20 -3.31
C LEU A 837 23.68 -3.00 -3.05
N ARG A 838 22.74 -2.80 -3.97
CA ARG A 838 21.59 -1.90 -3.81
C ARG A 838 20.31 -2.60 -4.24
N LEU A 839 19.17 -2.17 -3.71
CA LEU A 839 17.85 -2.58 -4.21
C LEU A 839 17.72 -2.22 -5.69
N MET A 840 17.18 -3.13 -6.50
CA MET A 840 16.98 -2.92 -7.95
C MET A 840 15.78 -2.02 -8.26
N ASP A 841 14.64 -2.33 -7.65
CA ASP A 841 13.44 -1.52 -7.53
C ASP A 841 12.43 -2.22 -6.60
N GLY A 842 11.41 -1.49 -6.17
CA GLY A 842 10.38 -1.93 -5.23
C GLY A 842 9.41 -3.00 -5.71
N ARG A 843 9.55 -3.49 -6.95
CA ARG A 843 8.69 -4.56 -7.52
C ARG A 843 9.30 -5.95 -7.33
N SER A 844 10.35 -6.04 -6.52
CA SER A 844 11.08 -7.27 -6.21
C SER A 844 11.84 -7.08 -4.90
N PHE A 845 12.30 -8.19 -4.30
CA PHE A 845 13.29 -8.16 -3.23
C PHE A 845 14.70 -8.41 -3.77
N ALA A 846 15.00 -7.89 -4.97
CA ALA A 846 16.24 -8.16 -5.68
C ALA A 846 17.30 -7.07 -5.43
N TYR A 847 18.49 -7.51 -5.03
CA TYR A 847 19.66 -6.70 -4.73
C TYR A 847 20.76 -6.98 -5.74
N ALA A 848 21.22 -5.93 -6.43
CA ALA A 848 22.22 -6.02 -7.49
C ALA A 848 23.48 -5.24 -7.17
N ASN A 849 24.58 -5.70 -7.77
CA ASN A 849 25.87 -5.01 -7.76
C ASN A 849 25.85 -3.75 -8.65
N PRO A 850 26.92 -2.94 -8.71
CA PRO A 850 26.98 -1.73 -9.54
C PRO A 850 26.76 -2.00 -11.04
N GLU A 851 27.10 -3.20 -11.52
CA GLU A 851 26.89 -3.64 -12.90
C GLU A 851 25.41 -3.98 -13.22
N GLY A 852 24.51 -3.93 -12.23
CA GLY A 852 23.09 -4.24 -12.38
C GLY A 852 22.76 -5.74 -12.41
N VAL A 853 23.73 -6.60 -12.07
CA VAL A 853 23.53 -8.05 -11.94
C VAL A 853 22.99 -8.35 -10.55
N VAL A 854 21.78 -8.92 -10.47
CA VAL A 854 21.20 -9.40 -9.21
C VAL A 854 22.13 -10.41 -8.57
N GLN A 855 22.50 -10.19 -7.31
CA GLN A 855 23.37 -11.10 -6.54
C GLN A 855 22.61 -11.75 -5.39
N VAL A 856 21.67 -11.04 -4.76
CA VAL A 856 20.80 -11.58 -3.70
C VAL A 856 19.34 -11.29 -4.03
N TYR A 857 18.44 -12.24 -3.83
CA TYR A 857 17.00 -11.98 -3.90
C TYR A 857 16.15 -12.96 -3.08
N ASP A 858 14.92 -12.55 -2.75
CA ASP A 858 13.86 -13.45 -2.31
C ASP A 858 12.94 -13.80 -3.51
N PRO A 859 12.79 -15.09 -3.88
CA PRO A 859 12.03 -15.52 -5.05
C PRO A 859 10.52 -15.27 -4.93
N THR A 860 9.99 -15.10 -3.72
CA THR A 860 8.54 -15.02 -3.45
C THR A 860 7.88 -13.73 -3.93
N ALA A 861 8.67 -12.73 -4.34
CA ALA A 861 8.18 -11.59 -5.11
C ALA A 861 7.50 -11.99 -6.45
N GLN A 862 7.82 -13.16 -7.00
CA GLN A 862 7.35 -13.60 -8.33
C GLN A 862 7.00 -15.09 -8.43
N LEU A 863 7.51 -15.94 -7.52
CA LEU A 863 7.37 -17.40 -7.59
C LEU A 863 6.74 -17.97 -6.31
N ARG A 864 5.65 -18.72 -6.45
CA ARG A 864 4.92 -19.31 -5.33
C ARG A 864 5.77 -20.30 -4.53
N GLY A 865 5.89 -20.06 -3.23
CA GLY A 865 6.70 -20.87 -2.32
C GLY A 865 6.80 -20.27 -0.92
N HIS A 866 7.86 -20.63 -0.21
CA HIS A 866 8.24 -19.99 1.05
C HIS A 866 9.47 -19.09 0.88
N SER A 867 9.48 -17.98 1.61
CA SER A 867 10.48 -16.94 1.61
C SER A 867 11.85 -17.51 1.94
N ALA A 868 12.85 -17.08 1.18
CA ALA A 868 14.22 -17.52 1.31
C ALA A 868 15.17 -16.49 0.70
N ALA A 869 16.28 -16.20 1.35
CA ALA A 869 17.32 -15.37 0.75
C ALA A 869 18.25 -16.24 -0.11
N LEU A 870 18.25 -16.00 -1.43
CA LEU A 870 19.15 -16.67 -2.39
C LEU A 870 20.32 -15.75 -2.72
N VAL A 871 21.57 -16.23 -2.63
CA VAL A 871 22.78 -15.51 -3.07
C VAL A 871 23.50 -16.24 -4.20
N GLY A 872 24.05 -15.50 -5.16
CA GLY A 872 24.91 -16.04 -6.22
C GLY A 872 26.19 -16.63 -5.65
N ARG A 873 26.38 -17.96 -5.79
CA ARG A 873 27.42 -18.73 -5.08
C ARG A 873 28.82 -18.13 -5.23
N ALA A 874 29.28 -17.90 -6.45
CA ALA A 874 30.63 -17.40 -6.73
C ALA A 874 30.88 -16.00 -6.15
N ALA A 875 29.85 -15.16 -6.05
CA ALA A 875 29.98 -13.82 -5.49
C ALA A 875 30.04 -13.86 -3.95
N PHE A 876 29.32 -14.79 -3.32
CA PHE A 876 29.41 -15.04 -1.87
C PHE A 876 30.77 -15.65 -1.49
N GLU A 877 31.23 -16.67 -2.23
CA GLU A 877 32.55 -17.28 -2.02
C GLU A 877 33.69 -16.25 -2.15
N ALA A 878 33.60 -15.32 -3.10
CA ALA A 878 34.58 -14.23 -3.24
C ALA A 878 34.63 -13.29 -2.02
N VAL A 879 33.49 -13.01 -1.37
CA VAL A 879 33.46 -12.23 -0.11
C VAL A 879 34.05 -13.03 1.05
N LEU A 880 33.70 -14.31 1.18
CA LEU A 880 34.25 -15.17 2.24
C LEU A 880 35.78 -15.30 2.12
N GLU A 881 36.33 -15.31 0.90
CA GLU A 881 37.77 -15.30 0.67
C GLU A 881 38.40 -13.95 0.98
N ALA A 882 37.81 -12.85 0.49
CA ALA A 882 38.35 -11.51 0.69
C ALA A 882 38.37 -11.05 2.17
N GLU A 883 37.39 -11.46 2.97
CA GLU A 883 37.32 -11.14 4.41
C GLU A 883 37.91 -12.24 5.33
N GLY A 884 38.44 -13.34 4.78
CA GLY A 884 39.02 -14.42 5.60
C GLY A 884 37.98 -15.14 6.48
N LEU A 885 36.75 -15.28 5.97
CA LEU A 885 35.61 -15.86 6.67
C LEU A 885 35.39 -17.33 6.28
N ALA A 886 34.52 -17.99 7.04
CA ALA A 886 33.86 -19.24 6.70
C ALA A 886 32.36 -19.11 7.03
N CYS A 887 31.49 -19.70 6.21
CA CYS A 887 30.05 -19.67 6.44
C CYS A 887 29.57 -21.01 7.01
N ILE A 888 28.72 -20.96 8.04
CA ILE A 888 28.14 -22.12 8.71
C ILE A 888 26.62 -22.05 8.56
N TRP A 889 26.02 -23.11 8.06
CA TRP A 889 24.57 -23.32 8.05
C TRP A 889 24.17 -24.25 9.19
N ALA A 890 23.09 -23.92 9.88
CA ALA A 890 22.31 -24.90 10.66
C ALA A 890 21.02 -25.21 9.91
N VAL A 891 20.83 -26.48 9.55
CA VAL A 891 19.57 -26.99 8.99
C VAL A 891 18.89 -27.82 10.07
N GLY A 892 17.95 -27.19 10.76
CA GLY A 892 17.16 -27.76 11.85
C GLY A 892 15.75 -28.13 11.42
N GLY A 893 15.08 -28.98 12.20
CA GLY A 893 13.68 -29.28 11.95
C GLY A 893 13.09 -30.35 12.87
N GLU A 894 11.83 -30.66 12.60
CA GLU A 894 11.10 -31.74 13.27
C GLU A 894 10.37 -32.64 12.29
N LYS A 895 10.22 -33.90 12.68
CA LYS A 895 9.26 -34.87 12.15
C LYS A 895 8.31 -35.27 13.28
N ASN A 896 7.03 -35.08 13.12
CA ASN A 896 5.99 -35.25 14.14
C ASN A 896 4.86 -36.17 13.65
N ILE A 897 4.23 -36.89 14.58
CA ILE A 897 2.96 -37.57 14.35
C ILE A 897 1.94 -37.08 15.37
N TYR A 898 0.83 -36.54 14.89
CA TYR A 898 -0.29 -36.11 15.72
C TYR A 898 -1.57 -36.82 15.32
N ALA A 899 -2.55 -36.86 16.23
CA ALA A 899 -3.90 -37.26 15.89
C ALA A 899 -4.57 -36.25 14.94
N LYS A 900 -5.75 -36.62 14.44
CA LYS A 900 -6.63 -35.72 13.68
C LYS A 900 -7.05 -34.54 14.57
N ARG A 901 -7.30 -33.38 13.97
CA ARG A 901 -7.77 -32.18 14.72
C ARG A 901 -9.00 -32.53 15.55
N GLY A 902 -8.98 -32.14 16.83
CA GLY A 902 -10.05 -32.43 17.80
C GLY A 902 -9.90 -33.74 18.58
N ILE A 903 -8.86 -34.53 18.35
CA ILE A 903 -8.58 -35.78 19.08
C ILE A 903 -7.29 -35.64 19.90
N GLU A 904 -7.30 -36.06 21.17
CA GLU A 904 -6.07 -36.22 21.96
C GLU A 904 -5.25 -37.40 21.42
N GLY A 905 -4.02 -37.14 20.94
CA GLY A 905 -3.11 -38.22 20.54
C GLY A 905 -1.82 -37.73 19.90
N PHE A 906 -0.73 -38.42 20.21
CA PHE A 906 0.62 -38.08 19.75
C PHE A 906 1.42 -39.38 19.52
N GLY A 907 2.09 -39.48 18.39
CA GLY A 907 2.82 -40.68 17.94
C GLY A 907 4.32 -40.59 18.13
N GLY A 908 4.82 -39.43 18.56
CA GLY A 908 6.24 -39.14 18.74
C GLY A 908 6.70 -37.96 17.89
N ARG A 909 7.87 -37.43 18.28
CA ARG A 909 8.60 -36.37 17.59
C ARG A 909 10.06 -36.77 17.44
N VAL A 910 10.63 -36.55 16.27
CA VAL A 910 12.08 -36.51 16.06
C VAL A 910 12.48 -35.08 15.77
N THR A 911 13.32 -34.50 16.62
CA THR A 911 14.03 -33.24 16.32
C THR A 911 15.35 -33.59 15.64
N TYR A 912 15.82 -32.73 14.74
CA TYR A 912 17.11 -32.89 14.09
C TYR A 912 17.79 -31.55 13.83
N THR A 913 19.12 -31.60 13.71
CA THR A 913 19.94 -30.47 13.29
C THR A 913 21.18 -31.00 12.57
N ARG A 914 21.51 -30.42 11.43
CA ARG A 914 22.76 -30.72 10.71
C ARG A 914 23.50 -29.45 10.36
N LEU A 915 24.82 -29.49 10.54
CA LEU A 915 25.70 -28.37 10.21
C LEU A 915 26.36 -28.60 8.85
N HIS A 916 26.47 -27.52 8.08
CA HIS A 916 27.27 -27.49 6.85
C HIS A 916 28.20 -26.28 6.91
N VAL A 917 29.40 -26.42 6.36
CA VAL A 917 30.43 -25.37 6.39
C VAL A 917 30.93 -25.12 4.97
N LEU A 918 30.91 -23.86 4.54
CA LEU A 918 31.60 -23.41 3.33
C LEU A 918 32.88 -22.69 3.74
N ALA A 919 34.01 -23.35 3.48
CA ALA A 919 35.36 -22.82 3.65
C ALA A 919 36.21 -23.24 2.43
N ASP A 920 37.11 -22.38 1.98
CA ASP A 920 38.02 -22.63 0.85
C ASP A 920 37.32 -23.14 -0.43
N GLY A 921 36.08 -22.68 -0.68
CA GLY A 921 35.23 -23.08 -1.81
C GLY A 921 34.56 -24.47 -1.69
N VAL A 922 34.77 -25.18 -0.58
CA VAL A 922 34.22 -26.53 -0.35
C VAL A 922 33.09 -26.47 0.67
N LEU A 923 31.91 -26.96 0.28
CA LEU A 923 30.78 -27.16 1.18
C LEU A 923 30.89 -28.55 1.83
N THR A 924 31.32 -28.60 3.09
CA THR A 924 31.39 -29.83 3.89
C THR A 924 30.13 -30.01 4.72
N THR A 925 29.81 -31.26 5.07
CA THR A 925 28.61 -31.63 5.83
C THR A 925 29.02 -32.42 7.06
N HIS A 926 28.53 -32.01 8.23
CA HIS A 926 28.83 -32.66 9.51
C HIS A 926 27.78 -33.73 9.87
N ASP A 927 28.03 -34.41 10.99
CA ASP A 927 27.09 -35.39 11.56
C ASP A 927 25.79 -34.71 12.00
N ARG A 928 24.69 -35.46 11.84
CA ARG A 928 23.34 -35.02 12.21
C ARG A 928 23.10 -35.24 13.70
N PHE A 929 22.78 -34.18 14.44
CA PHE A 929 22.11 -34.30 15.73
C PHE A 929 20.67 -34.80 15.51
N ARG A 930 20.23 -35.79 16.31
CA ARG A 930 18.88 -36.38 16.25
C ARG A 930 18.43 -36.77 17.66
N GLU A 931 17.26 -36.29 18.08
CA GLU A 931 16.62 -36.72 19.33
C GLU A 931 15.21 -37.23 19.07
N LEU A 932 14.83 -38.36 19.67
CA LEU A 932 13.50 -38.98 19.55
C LEU A 932 12.73 -38.83 20.87
N HIS A 933 11.76 -37.92 20.89
CA HIS A 933 10.78 -37.82 21.95
C HIS A 933 9.65 -38.84 21.69
N ARG A 934 9.73 -39.99 22.38
CA ARG A 934 8.71 -41.04 22.29
C ARG A 934 7.39 -40.58 22.94
N PRO A 935 6.23 -41.00 22.41
CA PRO A 935 4.94 -40.72 23.04
C PRO A 935 4.79 -41.54 24.33
N SER A 936 4.06 -41.00 25.31
CA SER A 936 3.60 -41.79 26.45
C SER A 936 2.60 -42.87 25.99
N PHE A 937 2.46 -43.94 26.78
CA PHE A 937 1.48 -45.00 26.51
C PHE A 937 0.05 -44.45 26.36
N ARG A 938 -0.33 -43.42 27.13
CA ARG A 938 -1.62 -42.74 26.99
C ARG A 938 -1.75 -42.07 25.61
N GLN A 939 -0.80 -41.22 25.25
CA GLN A 939 -0.81 -40.50 23.96
C GLN A 939 -0.88 -41.44 22.76
N LEU A 940 -0.14 -42.56 22.80
CA LEU A 940 -0.14 -43.54 21.71
C LEU A 940 -1.44 -44.36 21.68
N ARG A 941 -1.99 -44.74 22.85
CA ARG A 941 -3.29 -45.42 22.94
C ARG A 941 -4.42 -44.54 22.40
N ASP A 942 -4.40 -43.26 22.73
CA ASP A 942 -5.46 -42.32 22.36
C ASP A 942 -5.36 -41.98 20.86
N LEU A 943 -4.15 -41.85 20.30
CA LEU A 943 -3.88 -41.81 18.84
C LEU A 943 -4.36 -43.06 18.08
N VAL A 944 -4.26 -44.25 18.67
CA VAL A 944 -4.70 -45.51 18.03
C VAL A 944 -6.23 -45.67 18.06
N ARG A 945 -6.93 -44.96 18.97
CA ARG A 945 -8.38 -45.03 19.18
C ARG A 945 -9.20 -44.02 18.36
N GLY A 946 -8.60 -42.90 17.94
CA GLY A 946 -9.18 -41.92 16.99
C GLY A 946 -8.95 -42.25 15.51
#